data_AF-A0A7W8DJK2-F1
#
_entry.id   AF-A0A7W8DJK2-F1
#
_cell.length_a   1.000
_cell.length_b   1.000
_cell.length_c   1.000
_cell.angle_alpha   90.00
_cell.angle_beta   90.00
_cell.angle_gamma   90.00
#
_symmetry.space_group_name_H-M   'P 1'
#
loop_
_entity.id
_entity.type
_entity.pdbx_description
1 polymer ?
#
loop_
_entity_poly.entity_id
_entity_poly.type
_entity_poly.pdbx_seq_one_letter_code
_entity_poly.pdbx_strand_id
1 'polypeptide(L)'
;MNATPTTSFSLSAINRKRGITSPAPRQPDAFVRAESPAFSASSVPLAAEAESPQPAIKLPFDPLRIIDALVRRWWLMLAFGIACAGGMLALGLLRFETLYTAKSQIIKQQLASAFRQSDSGESFKPSDLTIPTLMSLMYSGSTIATTSNQLGHRFEESAIRSGLIVSAERNTDILNISMTSNVSAEAVMEMLKAYTETVLLLSRDLQRGDASAMKTFLQKQIERTDADLLKVNEELLAYGRQSQLLDADKQMDAWLGELGNFTLKYETLKLDHDTLDLRIQGIERELGKVDTNAARVDSAKKELAELRVRYTDEHPSVIEAVEKLNALEQQMKNSGLRTDAPPKPGESNVAESLYLDLVRLRAEKQVMGEQLQKLLQVREGINERLAKLPRQAMEYAQIKSRKQTLETSRALLSGRQREAALYEENSQGYFRLFSMARVQDVSAVKPTQKLAMVGAGGFGAGVVLTALLVIASSLSDGRMLSSGDLKRATGAPVLGALPASRTTESADEWAFRTWTKLQPVLHTPANGGGIVCGVLHSAEDDAAEHFIHLLAKAAVRRGLSCICITSKLTEDALALSSAVENPERPARISHDVSDRPYLIGMDEEWQWTPEHRMHWQAALAHWRQLPGTVILIELPSVERPETLLIAEQLPNLIWAGSSGGSLVQKIQDTLLMYRDAGCRLVAALLDRAPELRPALLARFAILALLLGGSIPAQAQTSLPLGPGDAININMPGFEGHERKDIAVGPDGRLTYLQAHDIEAAGLTIDQLREKLNLELRRYYRNARVVVTPSTFQSRKVYVLGKVVKKGAINLDRPLTILEVVSEAGGLETGLFQQNTVELADLGRSFVMRGQSRLPVNLEALFLHGDMSQNVRVEPGDYLYFPSANSNEIYVLGDVKMQGTQGLLAHTSVHSAIAQAGGFTAKAYSKRVLVVRGSFEKPERFIVDMDDVLTARAKGFRLEPKDIVYVADKPWARAEELLHIAINAFLQGAVSSWTRANIGPYIQQPLLPQIR
;
A
#
# COMPACT_ATOMS: atom_id res chain seq x y z
N MET A 1 -16.76 -56.79 -0.27
CA MET A 1 -17.40 -57.52 -1.40
C MET A 1 -17.77 -56.50 -2.46
N ASN A 2 -17.87 -56.93 -3.72
CA ASN A 2 -18.07 -56.04 -4.88
C ASN A 2 -19.56 -55.79 -5.15
N ALA A 3 -19.90 -54.64 -5.74
CA ALA A 3 -20.97 -54.54 -6.74
C ALA A 3 -20.74 -53.33 -7.67
N THR A 4 -20.85 -53.59 -8.97
CA THR A 4 -20.90 -52.65 -10.12
C THR A 4 -22.40 -52.41 -10.47
N PRO A 5 -22.88 -51.90 -11.64
CA PRO A 5 -22.21 -51.48 -12.89
C PRO A 5 -22.78 -50.17 -13.53
N THR A 6 -22.88 -50.11 -14.85
CA THR A 6 -22.96 -48.92 -15.71
C THR A 6 -24.25 -48.79 -16.57
N THR A 7 -24.35 -47.68 -17.32
CA THR A 7 -24.92 -47.52 -18.70
C THR A 7 -26.44 -47.33 -18.98
N SER A 8 -26.77 -46.11 -19.48
CA SER A 8 -27.39 -45.78 -20.80
C SER A 8 -28.93 -45.57 -21.02
N PHE A 9 -29.23 -44.89 -22.16
CA PHE A 9 -30.53 -44.55 -22.83
C PHE A 9 -31.39 -43.36 -22.29
N SER A 10 -32.17 -42.58 -23.09
CA SER A 10 -32.10 -42.15 -24.53
C SER A 10 -33.16 -41.06 -24.90
N LEU A 11 -33.21 -40.62 -26.19
CA LEU A 11 -34.23 -39.75 -26.87
C LEU A 11 -34.23 -38.24 -26.49
N SER A 12 -34.59 -37.24 -27.33
CA SER A 12 -34.76 -37.11 -28.81
C SER A 12 -35.11 -35.65 -29.21
N ALA A 13 -35.17 -35.15 -30.47
CA ALA A 13 -34.33 -35.25 -31.69
C ALA A 13 -35.06 -34.62 -32.92
N ILE A 14 -34.49 -33.65 -33.68
CA ILE A 14 -35.05 -33.16 -34.98
C ILE A 14 -33.98 -32.59 -35.97
N ASN A 15 -33.91 -33.19 -37.17
CA ASN A 15 -33.57 -32.72 -38.56
C ASN A 15 -32.77 -31.42 -38.87
N ARG A 16 -32.03 -31.27 -40.01
CA ARG A 16 -32.10 -31.93 -41.35
C ARG A 16 -30.81 -31.76 -42.23
N LYS A 17 -30.38 -32.83 -42.95
CA LYS A 17 -29.80 -33.00 -44.35
C LYS A 17 -29.09 -31.81 -45.09
N ARG A 18 -28.06 -31.93 -45.98
CA ARG A 18 -27.39 -32.96 -46.87
C ARG A 18 -25.89 -32.54 -47.07
N GLY A 19 -24.88 -33.35 -47.48
CA GLY A 19 -24.60 -33.99 -48.81
C GLY A 19 -24.07 -32.98 -49.87
N ILE A 20 -22.99 -33.14 -50.68
CA ILE A 20 -22.40 -34.34 -51.37
C ILE A 20 -21.07 -33.99 -52.16
N THR A 21 -20.04 -34.88 -52.24
CA THR A 21 -18.89 -35.04 -53.25
C THR A 21 -17.91 -33.86 -53.62
N SER A 22 -16.72 -33.98 -54.25
CA SER A 22 -15.61 -34.99 -54.46
C SER A 22 -14.35 -34.31 -55.13
N PRO A 23 -13.20 -34.97 -55.50
CA PRO A 23 -11.86 -34.33 -55.47
C PRO A 23 -10.93 -34.35 -56.75
N ALA A 24 -9.73 -33.73 -56.60
CA ALA A 24 -8.41 -34.05 -57.24
C ALA A 24 -8.10 -33.52 -58.68
N PRO A 25 -6.90 -33.78 -59.30
CA PRO A 25 -5.57 -33.18 -58.98
C PRO A 25 -4.69 -32.76 -60.20
N ARG A 26 -3.47 -32.16 -60.02
CA ARG A 26 -2.25 -32.31 -60.90
C ARG A 26 -0.94 -31.60 -60.41
N GLN A 27 0.19 -31.97 -61.04
CA GLN A 27 1.63 -31.55 -60.91
C GLN A 27 2.25 -31.48 -62.34
N PRO A 28 3.56 -31.19 -62.62
CA PRO A 28 4.78 -30.90 -61.79
C PRO A 28 5.34 -29.46 -62.09
N ASP A 29 6.63 -29.05 -62.27
CA ASP A 29 8.03 -29.59 -62.29
C ASP A 29 9.04 -28.42 -62.01
N ALA A 30 10.28 -28.60 -61.48
CA ALA A 30 11.63 -28.83 -62.11
C ALA A 30 12.18 -27.71 -63.06
N PHE A 31 13.46 -27.27 -63.04
CA PHE A 31 14.76 -27.99 -63.08
C PHE A 31 15.98 -27.16 -62.54
N VAL A 32 16.97 -27.80 -61.86
CA VAL A 32 18.48 -27.70 -62.01
C VAL A 32 19.22 -26.32 -61.91
N ARG A 33 20.53 -26.16 -61.54
CA ARG A 33 21.66 -27.08 -61.18
C ARG A 33 22.31 -26.78 -59.78
N ALA A 34 23.63 -26.55 -59.70
CA ALA A 34 24.50 -26.84 -58.54
C ALA A 34 25.99 -26.39 -58.72
N GLU A 35 26.83 -26.74 -57.72
CA GLU A 35 28.32 -26.84 -57.67
C GLU A 35 29.17 -25.68 -57.08
N SER A 36 30.41 -26.03 -56.69
CA SER A 36 31.32 -25.42 -55.69
C SER A 36 32.81 -25.51 -56.20
N PRO A 37 33.93 -25.32 -55.45
CA PRO A 37 34.13 -24.99 -54.02
C PRO A 37 35.27 -23.96 -53.67
N ALA A 38 35.51 -23.85 -52.35
CA ALA A 38 36.52 -23.12 -51.55
C ALA A 38 37.94 -22.82 -52.09
N PHE A 39 38.58 -21.75 -51.52
CA PHE A 39 39.88 -21.83 -50.80
C PHE A 39 40.15 -20.64 -49.85
N SER A 40 41.22 -20.76 -49.04
CA SER A 40 41.85 -19.88 -48.02
C SER A 40 42.10 -18.39 -48.36
N ALA A 41 42.42 -17.46 -47.43
CA ALA A 41 42.34 -17.35 -45.95
C ALA A 41 42.87 -15.97 -45.46
N SER A 42 42.67 -15.62 -44.18
CA SER A 42 43.24 -14.45 -43.43
C SER A 42 42.74 -13.05 -43.85
N SER A 43 42.70 -12.00 -43.01
CA SER A 43 43.10 -11.83 -41.60
C SER A 43 42.26 -10.76 -40.84
N VAL A 44 41.92 -11.03 -39.58
CA VAL A 44 41.80 -10.14 -38.36
C VAL A 44 41.15 -8.72 -38.47
N PRO A 45 40.24 -8.32 -37.55
CA PRO A 45 39.24 -7.25 -37.80
C PRO A 45 39.53 -5.88 -37.15
N LEU A 46 38.72 -4.87 -37.49
CA LEU A 46 38.59 -3.61 -36.71
C LEU A 46 37.22 -2.92 -36.88
N ALA A 47 36.69 -2.43 -35.75
CA ALA A 47 35.72 -1.37 -35.53
C ALA A 47 34.46 -1.22 -36.45
N ALA A 48 33.31 -1.63 -35.88
CA ALA A 48 32.00 -0.94 -35.93
C ALA A 48 31.66 -0.03 -37.12
N GLU A 49 30.81 -0.51 -38.01
CA GLU A 49 30.00 0.38 -38.88
C GLU A 49 29.02 1.20 -38.03
N ALA A 50 28.93 2.51 -38.34
CA ALA A 50 28.11 3.45 -37.59
C ALA A 50 26.65 3.44 -38.05
N GLU A 51 25.72 3.70 -37.12
CA GLU A 51 24.33 3.96 -37.47
C GLU A 51 24.21 5.15 -38.44
N SER A 52 23.43 4.99 -39.50
CA SER A 52 23.09 6.10 -40.39
C SER A 52 22.15 7.07 -39.65
N PRO A 53 22.55 8.35 -39.45
CA PRO A 53 21.72 9.29 -38.71
C PRO A 53 20.47 9.64 -39.51
N GLN A 54 19.30 9.39 -38.93
CA GLN A 54 18.02 9.79 -39.50
C GLN A 54 17.98 11.32 -39.72
N PRO A 55 17.25 11.82 -40.73
CA PRO A 55 17.19 13.25 -41.03
C PRO A 55 16.51 14.02 -39.89
N ALA A 56 17.32 14.64 -39.04
CA ALA A 56 16.83 15.46 -37.94
C ALA A 56 15.90 16.58 -38.45
N ILE A 57 14.69 16.65 -37.89
CA ILE A 57 13.67 17.64 -38.26
C ILE A 57 14.22 19.04 -37.99
N LYS A 58 14.55 19.78 -39.05
CA LYS A 58 15.06 21.15 -38.99
C LYS A 58 13.93 22.10 -38.58
N LEU A 59 13.78 22.32 -37.28
CA LEU A 59 12.78 23.23 -36.73
C LEU A 59 12.94 24.67 -37.28
N PRO A 60 11.82 25.40 -37.50
CA PRO A 60 11.86 26.79 -37.97
C PRO A 60 12.32 27.80 -36.90
N PHE A 61 12.66 27.35 -35.69
CA PHE A 61 13.20 28.18 -34.60
C PHE A 61 14.19 27.38 -33.72
N ASP A 62 15.03 28.11 -32.99
CA ASP A 62 15.90 27.56 -31.94
C ASP A 62 15.11 27.40 -30.62
N PRO A 63 15.08 26.21 -29.97
CA PRO A 63 14.35 26.03 -28.71
C PRO A 63 14.89 26.86 -27.54
N LEU A 64 16.17 27.24 -27.53
CA LEU A 64 16.76 28.05 -26.44
C LEU A 64 16.13 29.45 -26.35
N ARG A 65 15.70 29.99 -27.50
CA ARG A 65 15.00 31.28 -27.62
C ARG A 65 13.64 31.29 -26.89
N ILE A 66 12.93 30.15 -26.90
CA ILE A 66 11.66 30.00 -26.17
C ILE A 66 11.90 30.00 -24.66
N ILE A 67 12.98 29.34 -24.20
CA ILE A 67 13.34 29.27 -22.79
C ILE A 67 13.68 30.67 -22.24
N ASP A 68 14.49 31.46 -22.94
CA ASP A 68 14.82 32.84 -22.53
C ASP A 68 13.56 33.74 -22.53
N ALA A 69 12.69 33.64 -23.55
CA ALA A 69 11.44 34.40 -23.60
C ALA A 69 10.52 34.12 -22.39
N LEU A 70 10.39 32.85 -21.99
CA LEU A 70 9.64 32.44 -20.79
C LEU A 70 10.30 32.91 -19.49
N VAL A 71 11.63 32.78 -19.38
CA VAL A 71 12.40 33.21 -18.21
C VAL A 71 12.34 34.72 -18.00
N ARG A 72 12.39 35.54 -19.07
CA ARG A 72 12.27 37.01 -18.96
C ARG A 72 10.87 37.48 -18.59
N ARG A 73 9.82 36.76 -19.01
CA ARG A 73 8.41 37.14 -18.81
C ARG A 73 7.69 36.39 -17.68
N TRP A 74 8.45 35.68 -16.82
CA TRP A 74 7.92 34.85 -15.73
C TRP A 74 6.92 35.55 -14.80
N TRP A 75 7.12 36.84 -14.52
CA TRP A 75 6.28 37.64 -13.65
C TRP A 75 4.85 37.83 -14.19
N LEU A 76 4.67 37.89 -15.52
CA LEU A 76 3.35 37.94 -16.15
C LEU A 76 2.58 36.63 -15.93
N MET A 77 3.28 35.49 -16.03
CA MET A 77 2.66 34.18 -15.81
C MET A 77 2.19 34.01 -14.37
N LEU A 78 3.02 34.45 -13.40
CA LEU A 78 2.67 34.41 -11.98
C LEU A 78 1.50 35.36 -11.64
N ALA A 79 1.53 36.60 -12.15
CA ALA A 79 0.46 37.58 -11.90
C ALA A 79 -0.89 37.11 -12.46
N PHE A 80 -0.92 36.58 -13.68
CA PHE A 80 -2.14 36.08 -14.31
C PHE A 80 -2.63 34.78 -13.65
N GLY A 81 -1.71 33.89 -13.24
CA GLY A 81 -2.05 32.71 -12.43
C GLY A 81 -2.76 33.08 -11.13
N ILE A 82 -2.27 34.08 -10.40
CA ILE A 82 -2.94 34.57 -9.16
C ILE A 82 -4.32 35.15 -9.48
N ALA A 83 -4.48 35.93 -10.55
CA ALA A 83 -5.77 36.48 -10.95
C ALA A 83 -6.80 35.37 -11.28
N CYS A 84 -6.41 34.36 -12.05
CA CYS A 84 -7.27 33.21 -12.36
C CYS A 84 -7.60 32.37 -11.12
N ALA A 85 -6.66 32.19 -10.20
CA ALA A 85 -6.88 31.50 -8.93
C ALA A 85 -7.92 32.25 -8.07
N GLY A 86 -7.82 33.58 -7.96
CA GLY A 86 -8.78 34.41 -7.24
C GLY A 86 -10.19 34.34 -7.81
N GLY A 87 -10.33 34.44 -9.14
CA GLY A 87 -11.63 34.30 -9.82
C GLY A 87 -12.26 32.91 -9.64
N MET A 88 -11.45 31.84 -9.72
CA MET A 88 -11.92 30.47 -9.48
C MET A 88 -12.30 30.22 -8.02
N LEU A 89 -11.58 30.81 -7.05
CA LEU A 89 -11.94 30.74 -5.63
C LEU A 89 -13.27 31.46 -5.34
N ALA A 90 -13.51 32.63 -5.94
CA ALA A 90 -14.78 33.35 -5.82
C ALA A 90 -15.96 32.54 -6.39
N LEU A 91 -15.78 31.93 -7.57
CA LEU A 91 -16.78 31.01 -8.17
C LEU A 91 -17.02 29.76 -7.31
N GLY A 92 -15.97 29.21 -6.69
CA GLY A 92 -16.09 28.08 -5.78
C GLY A 92 -16.88 28.42 -4.51
N LEU A 93 -16.68 29.60 -3.93
CA LEU A 93 -17.42 30.08 -2.75
C LEU A 93 -18.92 30.27 -3.03
N LEU A 94 -19.30 30.59 -4.27
CA LEU A 94 -20.70 30.71 -4.70
C LEU A 94 -21.37 29.36 -5.01
N ARG A 95 -20.63 28.25 -5.06
CA ARG A 95 -21.14 26.94 -5.54
C ARG A 95 -20.97 25.78 -4.56
N PHE A 96 -20.07 25.87 -3.58
CA PHE A 96 -19.86 24.80 -2.62
C PHE A 96 -20.54 25.08 -1.27
N GLU A 97 -21.60 24.34 -1.00
CA GLU A 97 -22.33 24.36 0.28
C GLU A 97 -21.53 23.65 1.41
N THR A 98 -21.86 23.99 2.66
CA THR A 98 -21.33 23.32 3.86
C THR A 98 -22.17 22.09 4.20
N LEU A 99 -21.53 20.93 4.36
CA LEU A 99 -22.20 19.72 4.83
C LEU A 99 -22.11 19.61 6.36
N TYR A 100 -23.24 19.41 7.01
CA TYR A 100 -23.35 19.16 8.45
C TYR A 100 -23.59 17.66 8.66
N THR A 101 -22.74 17.00 9.45
CA THR A 101 -22.89 15.59 9.82
C THR A 101 -23.03 15.43 11.33
N ALA A 102 -24.10 14.79 11.78
CA ALA A 102 -24.32 14.38 13.17
C ALA A 102 -24.28 12.86 13.31
N LYS A 103 -24.11 12.37 14.54
CA LYS A 103 -24.01 10.93 14.87
C LYS A 103 -24.81 10.58 16.13
N SER A 104 -25.42 9.40 16.14
CA SER A 104 -25.97 8.75 17.33
C SER A 104 -25.47 7.31 17.39
N GLN A 105 -25.35 6.77 18.60
CA GLN A 105 -24.94 5.40 18.82
C GLN A 105 -26.07 4.67 19.53
N ILE A 106 -26.51 3.55 18.94
CA ILE A 106 -27.37 2.58 19.60
C ILE A 106 -26.57 1.30 19.83
N ILE A 107 -26.89 0.57 20.88
CA ILE A 107 -26.24 -0.70 21.23
C ILE A 107 -27.28 -1.81 21.32
N LYS A 108 -27.00 -2.97 20.70
CA LYS A 108 -27.86 -4.15 20.81
C LYS A 108 -27.93 -4.59 22.27
N GLN A 109 -29.14 -4.85 22.76
CA GLN A 109 -29.33 -5.39 24.10
C GLN A 109 -29.30 -6.92 24.05
N GLN A 110 -28.47 -7.54 24.89
CA GLN A 110 -28.65 -8.96 25.21
C GLN A 110 -29.91 -9.11 26.06
N LEU A 111 -30.87 -9.88 25.55
CA LEU A 111 -32.14 -10.16 26.21
C LEU A 111 -31.92 -11.08 27.42
N ALA A 112 -31.60 -10.47 28.56
CA ALA A 112 -31.59 -11.17 29.84
C ALA A 112 -32.98 -11.77 30.12
N SER A 113 -33.03 -13.03 30.54
CA SER A 113 -34.27 -13.64 31.03
C SER A 113 -34.68 -12.93 32.31
N ALA A 114 -35.88 -12.34 32.33
CA ALA A 114 -36.39 -11.61 33.50
C ALA A 114 -36.53 -12.51 34.75
N PHE A 115 -36.60 -13.82 34.54
CA PHE A 115 -36.56 -14.84 35.58
C PHE A 115 -35.16 -15.47 35.66
N ARG A 116 -34.76 -15.84 36.88
CA ARG A 116 -33.75 -16.89 37.07
C ARG A 116 -34.30 -18.17 36.45
N GLN A 117 -33.43 -19.02 35.88
CA GLN A 117 -33.82 -20.31 35.31
C GLN A 117 -34.80 -21.03 36.24
N SER A 118 -36.01 -21.31 35.77
CA SER A 118 -36.92 -22.19 36.50
C SER A 118 -36.41 -23.62 36.40
N ASP A 119 -36.72 -24.45 37.39
CA ASP A 119 -36.34 -25.88 37.45
C ASP A 119 -37.03 -26.76 36.37
N SER A 120 -37.54 -26.15 35.29
CA SER A 120 -38.45 -26.73 34.29
C SER A 120 -38.04 -26.47 32.83
N GLY A 121 -36.98 -25.71 32.55
CA GLY A 121 -36.44 -25.55 31.18
C GLY A 121 -35.92 -24.16 30.84
N GLU A 122 -35.69 -23.89 29.55
CA GLU A 122 -35.37 -22.53 29.09
C GLU A 122 -36.61 -21.61 29.12
N SER A 123 -36.46 -20.45 29.74
CA SER A 123 -37.38 -19.32 29.67
C SER A 123 -37.62 -18.85 28.23
N PHE A 124 -38.82 -18.33 27.96
CA PHE A 124 -39.14 -17.69 26.70
C PHE A 124 -38.20 -16.51 26.39
N LYS A 125 -37.71 -16.47 25.15
CA LYS A 125 -36.87 -15.40 24.59
C LYS A 125 -37.47 -14.95 23.23
N PRO A 126 -37.62 -13.64 22.98
CA PRO A 126 -37.93 -13.10 21.65
C PRO A 126 -36.93 -13.54 20.56
N SER A 127 -37.26 -13.33 19.29
CA SER A 127 -36.39 -13.76 18.18
C SER A 127 -35.12 -12.92 18.09
N ASP A 128 -33.95 -13.53 18.31
CA ASP A 128 -32.67 -12.81 18.27
C ASP A 128 -32.23 -12.51 16.83
N LEU A 129 -32.75 -11.41 16.27
CA LEU A 129 -32.42 -10.96 14.92
C LEU A 129 -30.93 -10.59 14.80
N THR A 130 -30.32 -10.97 13.68
CA THR A 130 -28.90 -10.68 13.40
C THR A 130 -28.68 -9.18 13.14
N ILE A 131 -27.48 -8.69 13.44
CA ILE A 131 -27.14 -7.27 13.21
C ILE A 131 -27.32 -6.86 11.73
N PRO A 132 -26.93 -7.67 10.72
CA PRO A 132 -27.25 -7.38 9.32
C PRO A 132 -28.76 -7.29 9.03
N THR A 133 -29.58 -8.20 9.57
CA THR A 133 -31.04 -8.15 9.40
C THR A 133 -31.66 -6.93 10.09
N LEU A 134 -31.19 -6.54 11.28
CA LEU A 134 -31.63 -5.31 11.92
C LEU A 134 -31.18 -4.05 11.16
N MET A 135 -29.96 -4.04 10.60
CA MET A 135 -29.50 -2.96 9.71
C MET A 135 -30.32 -2.85 8.43
N SER A 136 -30.70 -3.98 7.82
CA SER A 136 -31.47 -4.00 6.59
C SER A 136 -32.90 -3.47 6.83
N LEU A 137 -33.51 -3.80 7.99
CA LEU A 137 -34.76 -3.20 8.45
C LEU A 137 -34.65 -1.70 8.69
N MET A 138 -33.54 -1.19 9.25
CA MET A 138 -33.32 0.25 9.44
C MET A 138 -33.30 1.04 8.11
N TYR A 139 -32.74 0.47 7.04
CA TYR A 139 -32.73 1.09 5.70
C TYR A 139 -34.04 0.93 4.91
N SER A 140 -35.05 0.25 5.46
CA SER A 140 -36.33 0.00 4.78
C SER A 140 -37.09 1.29 4.45
N GLY A 141 -37.88 1.25 3.36
CA GLY A 141 -38.73 2.38 2.96
C GLY A 141 -39.73 2.80 4.04
N SER A 142 -40.34 1.85 4.72
CA SER A 142 -41.30 2.11 5.81
C SER A 142 -40.69 2.86 6.99
N THR A 143 -39.43 2.58 7.36
CA THR A 143 -38.74 3.29 8.46
C THR A 143 -38.47 4.75 8.08
N ILE A 144 -38.03 5.00 6.84
CA ILE A 144 -37.75 6.35 6.32
C ILE A 144 -39.06 7.14 6.12
N ALA A 145 -40.11 6.52 5.58
CA ALA A 145 -41.43 7.13 5.45
C ALA A 145 -42.04 7.49 6.82
N THR A 146 -41.98 6.57 7.80
CA THR A 146 -42.43 6.85 9.18
C THR A 146 -41.67 8.02 9.80
N THR A 147 -40.36 8.11 9.56
CA THR A 147 -39.53 9.24 10.01
C THR A 147 -39.95 10.55 9.33
N SER A 148 -40.19 10.55 8.02
CA SER A 148 -40.69 11.72 7.26
C SER A 148 -42.05 12.19 7.78
N ASN A 149 -42.95 11.25 8.09
CA ASN A 149 -44.25 11.52 8.69
C ASN A 149 -44.13 12.12 10.11
N GLN A 150 -43.23 11.59 10.95
CA GLN A 150 -42.95 12.15 12.29
C GLN A 150 -42.39 13.58 12.21
N LEU A 151 -41.64 13.89 11.14
CA LEU A 151 -41.12 15.24 10.83
C LEU A 151 -42.13 16.12 10.06
N GLY A 152 -43.38 15.68 9.90
CA GLY A 152 -44.46 16.45 9.25
C GLY A 152 -44.19 16.74 7.77
N HIS A 153 -43.52 15.84 7.06
CA HIS A 153 -43.06 16.00 5.67
C HIS A 153 -42.16 17.22 5.40
N ARG A 154 -41.58 17.85 6.44
CA ARG A 154 -40.63 18.98 6.28
C ARG A 154 -39.33 18.59 5.56
N PHE A 155 -39.05 17.30 5.48
CA PHE A 155 -37.92 16.71 4.76
C PHE A 155 -38.43 15.54 3.92
N GLU A 156 -38.07 15.52 2.63
CA GLU A 156 -38.39 14.40 1.75
C GLU A 156 -37.67 13.11 2.19
N GLU A 157 -38.27 11.96 1.89
CA GLU A 157 -37.61 10.65 2.01
C GLU A 157 -36.30 10.58 1.22
N SER A 158 -36.19 11.33 0.11
CA SER A 158 -34.99 11.45 -0.72
C SER A 158 -33.81 12.04 0.07
N ALA A 159 -34.06 13.10 0.85
CA ALA A 159 -33.07 13.80 1.67
C ALA A 159 -32.65 12.94 2.88
N ILE A 160 -33.62 12.32 3.57
CA ILE A 160 -33.34 11.42 4.69
C ILE A 160 -32.53 10.21 4.21
N ARG A 161 -32.93 9.57 3.10
CA ARG A 161 -32.25 8.38 2.54
C ARG A 161 -30.83 8.67 2.05
N SER A 162 -30.59 9.84 1.46
CA SER A 162 -29.25 10.23 0.96
C SER A 162 -28.32 10.76 2.05
N GLY A 163 -28.86 11.31 3.14
CA GLY A 163 -28.09 11.73 4.32
C GLY A 163 -27.77 10.62 5.32
N LEU A 164 -28.54 9.54 5.34
CA LEU A 164 -28.45 8.45 6.31
C LEU A 164 -27.32 7.46 6.01
N ILE A 165 -26.41 7.28 6.96
CA ILE A 165 -25.43 6.18 6.96
C ILE A 165 -25.45 5.48 8.32
N VAL A 166 -25.86 4.22 8.34
CA VAL A 166 -25.80 3.30 9.48
C VAL A 166 -24.69 2.27 9.28
N SER A 167 -23.85 2.08 10.31
CA SER A 167 -22.69 1.18 10.28
C SER A 167 -22.48 0.46 11.61
N ALA A 168 -22.19 -0.83 11.56
CA ALA A 168 -21.80 -1.61 12.75
C ALA A 168 -20.31 -1.43 13.05
N GLU A 169 -19.96 -1.28 14.33
CA GLU A 169 -18.58 -1.13 14.78
C GLU A 169 -17.94 -2.50 15.06
N ARG A 170 -16.74 -2.74 14.50
CA ARG A 170 -16.16 -4.09 14.40
C ARG A 170 -15.96 -4.72 15.78
N ASN A 171 -16.42 -5.96 15.92
CA ASN A 171 -16.35 -6.76 17.15
C ASN A 171 -17.10 -6.13 18.35
N THR A 172 -18.13 -5.32 18.09
CA THR A 172 -19.01 -4.73 19.13
C THR A 172 -20.49 -4.88 18.76
N ASP A 173 -21.36 -4.77 19.76
CA ASP A 173 -22.81 -4.65 19.61
C ASP A 173 -23.26 -3.21 19.25
N ILE A 174 -22.34 -2.30 18.92
CA ILE A 174 -22.61 -0.87 18.69
C ILE A 174 -22.87 -0.60 17.21
N LEU A 175 -23.96 0.13 16.96
CA LEU A 175 -24.36 0.66 15.67
C LEU A 175 -24.27 2.18 15.69
N ASN A 176 -23.40 2.70 14.84
CA ASN A 176 -23.24 4.12 14.58
C ASN A 176 -24.21 4.53 13.48
N ILE A 177 -25.26 5.28 13.86
CA ILE A 177 -26.16 5.97 12.93
C ILE A 177 -25.60 7.38 12.71
N SER A 178 -25.59 7.83 11.47
CA SER A 178 -25.18 9.19 11.12
C SER A 178 -26.08 9.79 10.06
N MET A 179 -26.27 11.11 10.15
CA MET A 179 -27.13 11.89 9.27
C MET A 179 -26.33 13.07 8.74
N THR A 180 -26.35 13.28 7.42
CA THR A 180 -25.64 14.37 6.73
C THR A 180 -26.58 15.18 5.86
N SER A 181 -26.54 16.51 5.96
CA SER A 181 -27.31 17.41 5.08
C SER A 181 -26.62 18.76 4.89
N ASN A 182 -27.04 19.49 3.87
CA ASN A 182 -26.62 20.86 3.56
C ASN A 182 -27.45 21.94 4.28
N VAL A 183 -28.64 21.60 4.83
CA VAL A 183 -29.62 22.57 5.37
C VAL A 183 -29.11 23.32 6.60
N SER A 184 -28.98 22.66 7.76
CA SER A 184 -28.43 23.26 8.99
C SER A 184 -28.06 22.19 10.01
N ALA A 185 -27.22 22.54 10.99
CA ALA A 185 -26.88 21.65 12.09
C ALA A 185 -28.12 21.25 12.93
N GLU A 186 -29.06 22.17 13.13
CA GLU A 186 -30.31 21.92 13.86
C GLU A 186 -31.23 20.97 13.10
N ALA A 187 -31.41 21.16 11.78
CA ALA A 187 -32.21 20.27 10.94
C ALA A 187 -31.61 18.85 10.88
N VAL A 188 -30.29 18.72 10.81
CA VAL A 188 -29.60 17.43 10.87
C VAL A 188 -29.80 16.73 12.22
N MET A 189 -29.78 17.49 13.33
CA MET A 189 -30.09 16.95 14.66
C MET A 189 -31.56 16.56 14.81
N GLU A 190 -32.50 17.32 14.23
CA GLU A 190 -33.93 17.02 14.21
C GLU A 190 -34.21 15.71 13.45
N MET A 191 -33.66 15.58 12.23
CA MET A 191 -33.74 14.36 11.41
C MET A 191 -33.12 13.15 12.11
N LEU A 192 -31.89 13.29 12.65
CA LEU A 192 -31.21 12.21 13.35
C LEU A 192 -31.99 11.75 14.59
N LYS A 193 -32.61 12.68 15.33
CA LYS A 193 -33.41 12.37 16.52
C LYS A 193 -34.66 11.58 16.14
N ALA A 194 -35.48 12.10 15.23
CA ALA A 194 -36.72 11.43 14.80
C ALA A 194 -36.43 10.04 14.20
N TYR A 195 -35.35 9.91 13.41
CA TYR A 195 -34.94 8.62 12.86
C TYR A 195 -34.50 7.64 13.97
N THR A 196 -33.69 8.09 14.93
CA THR A 196 -33.24 7.23 16.04
C THR A 196 -34.42 6.81 16.93
N GLU A 197 -35.39 7.69 17.17
CA GLU A 197 -36.63 7.37 17.88
C GLU A 197 -37.49 6.36 17.10
N THR A 198 -37.66 6.55 15.78
CA THR A 198 -38.39 5.62 14.90
C THR A 198 -37.77 4.21 14.93
N VAL A 199 -36.43 4.10 14.87
CA VAL A 199 -35.72 2.82 14.97
C VAL A 199 -35.93 2.14 16.32
N LEU A 200 -35.90 2.90 17.43
CA LEU A 200 -36.13 2.35 18.77
C LEU A 200 -37.58 1.86 18.92
N LEU A 201 -38.57 2.60 18.40
CA LEU A 201 -39.98 2.19 18.38
C LEU A 201 -40.19 0.91 17.55
N LEU A 202 -39.69 0.87 16.31
CA LEU A 202 -39.72 -0.33 15.45
C LEU A 202 -39.16 -1.57 16.18
N SER A 203 -38.04 -1.41 16.90
CA SER A 203 -37.43 -2.52 17.64
C SER A 203 -38.30 -3.05 18.80
N ARG A 204 -39.15 -2.20 19.38
CA ARG A 204 -40.10 -2.57 20.45
C ARG A 204 -41.35 -3.22 19.89
N ASP A 205 -41.89 -2.69 18.80
CA ASP A 205 -43.11 -3.23 18.19
C ASP A 205 -42.88 -4.61 17.56
N LEU A 206 -41.69 -4.86 17.01
CA LEU A 206 -41.25 -6.21 16.62
C LEU A 206 -41.21 -7.18 17.82
N GLN A 207 -40.60 -6.77 18.94
CA GLN A 207 -40.54 -7.60 20.16
C GLN A 207 -41.94 -7.86 20.74
N ARG A 208 -42.82 -6.86 20.74
CA ARG A 208 -44.21 -6.97 21.19
C ARG A 208 -45.02 -7.92 20.30
N GLY A 209 -44.84 -7.85 18.98
CA GLY A 209 -45.48 -8.73 18.01
C GLY A 209 -45.13 -10.20 18.23
N ASP A 210 -43.83 -10.49 18.40
CA ASP A 210 -43.33 -11.84 18.73
C ASP A 210 -43.92 -12.37 20.05
N ALA A 211 -43.91 -11.54 21.09
CA ALA A 211 -44.42 -11.90 22.41
C ALA A 211 -45.94 -12.17 22.39
N SER A 212 -46.71 -11.34 21.68
CA SER A 212 -48.16 -11.50 21.50
C SER A 212 -48.52 -12.76 20.71
N ALA A 213 -47.77 -13.04 19.63
CA ALA A 213 -47.91 -14.27 18.85
C ALA A 213 -47.62 -15.52 19.69
N MET A 214 -46.53 -15.51 20.46
CA MET A 214 -46.18 -16.60 21.37
C MET A 214 -47.24 -16.83 22.46
N LYS A 215 -47.69 -15.76 23.13
CA LYS A 215 -48.77 -15.80 24.13
C LYS A 215 -50.04 -16.42 23.57
N THR A 216 -50.40 -16.07 22.34
CA THR A 216 -51.58 -16.60 21.62
C THR A 216 -51.44 -18.08 21.25
N PHE A 217 -50.24 -18.53 20.91
CA PHE A 217 -49.95 -19.95 20.68
C PHE A 217 -49.98 -20.75 21.98
N LEU A 218 -49.30 -20.28 23.03
CA LEU A 218 -49.24 -20.94 24.33
C LEU A 218 -50.64 -21.06 24.97
N GLN A 219 -51.49 -20.05 24.85
CA GLN A 219 -52.90 -20.11 25.27
C GLN A 219 -53.61 -21.33 24.64
N LYS A 220 -53.51 -21.51 23.32
CA LYS A 220 -54.14 -22.62 22.59
C LYS A 220 -53.58 -24.00 22.99
N GLN A 221 -52.30 -24.07 23.37
CA GLN A 221 -51.69 -25.31 23.87
C GLN A 221 -52.11 -25.61 25.33
N ILE A 222 -52.31 -24.58 26.17
CA ILE A 222 -52.88 -24.74 27.52
C ILE A 222 -54.32 -25.23 27.43
N GLU A 223 -55.16 -24.64 26.58
CA GLU A 223 -56.55 -25.07 26.35
C GLU A 223 -56.65 -26.54 25.93
N ARG A 224 -55.75 -26.99 25.04
CA ARG A 224 -55.64 -28.41 24.65
C ARG A 224 -55.18 -29.29 25.81
N THR A 225 -54.19 -28.86 26.57
CA THR A 225 -53.62 -29.63 27.70
C THR A 225 -54.63 -29.77 28.83
N ASP A 226 -55.40 -28.72 29.15
CA ASP A 226 -56.48 -28.76 30.13
C ASP A 226 -57.62 -29.69 29.65
N ALA A 227 -57.94 -29.70 28.34
CA ALA A 227 -58.92 -30.63 27.77
C ALA A 227 -58.46 -32.10 27.80
N ASP A 228 -57.17 -32.38 27.59
CA ASP A 228 -56.62 -33.74 27.69
C ASP A 228 -56.42 -34.18 29.15
N LEU A 229 -56.15 -33.26 30.08
CA LEU A 229 -56.17 -33.51 31.53
C LEU A 229 -57.56 -33.94 32.01
N LEU A 230 -58.63 -33.31 31.51
CA LEU A 230 -60.00 -33.72 31.84
C LEU A 230 -60.28 -35.17 31.41
N LYS A 231 -59.97 -35.54 30.16
CA LYS A 231 -60.11 -36.92 29.66
C LYS A 231 -59.32 -37.92 30.51
N VAL A 232 -58.07 -37.63 30.82
CA VAL A 232 -57.22 -38.50 31.65
C VAL A 232 -57.77 -38.65 33.06
N ASN A 233 -58.36 -37.59 33.62
CA ASN A 233 -58.98 -37.64 34.94
C ASN A 233 -60.30 -38.44 34.91
N GLU A 234 -61.07 -38.39 33.82
CA GLU A 234 -62.24 -39.25 33.58
C GLU A 234 -61.86 -40.73 33.41
N GLU A 235 -60.81 -41.03 32.63
CA GLU A 235 -60.23 -42.37 32.50
C GLU A 235 -59.82 -42.95 33.87
N LEU A 236 -59.12 -42.15 34.68
CA LEU A 236 -58.70 -42.52 36.03
C LEU A 236 -59.88 -42.77 36.98
N LEU A 237 -60.93 -41.94 36.89
CA LEU A 237 -62.17 -42.07 37.68
C LEU A 237 -63.09 -43.19 37.19
N ALA A 238 -62.98 -43.62 35.93
CA ALA A 238 -63.64 -44.82 35.42
C ALA A 238 -62.92 -46.07 35.95
N TYR A 239 -61.60 -46.15 35.78
CA TYR A 239 -60.78 -47.26 36.26
C TYR A 239 -60.92 -47.47 37.79
N GLY A 240 -60.84 -46.39 38.57
CA GLY A 240 -60.98 -46.45 40.03
C GLY A 240 -62.36 -46.86 40.55
N ARG A 241 -63.39 -46.91 39.69
CA ARG A 241 -64.71 -47.49 40.01
C ARG A 241 -64.82 -48.99 39.69
N GLN A 242 -63.82 -49.56 39.01
CA GLN A 242 -63.87 -50.91 38.45
C GLN A 242 -62.81 -51.86 39.03
N SER A 243 -61.68 -51.34 39.55
CA SER A 243 -60.55 -52.13 40.06
C SER A 243 -60.19 -51.76 41.50
N GLN A 244 -60.24 -52.74 42.41
CA GLN A 244 -60.07 -52.56 43.85
C GLN A 244 -58.68 -53.02 44.32
N LEU A 245 -57.62 -52.38 43.80
CA LEU A 245 -56.22 -52.72 44.08
C LEU A 245 -55.43 -51.51 44.61
N LEU A 246 -54.53 -51.77 45.54
CA LEU A 246 -53.57 -50.82 46.10
C LEU A 246 -52.14 -51.35 45.89
N ASP A 247 -51.18 -50.43 45.97
CA ASP A 247 -49.73 -50.61 45.87
C ASP A 247 -49.16 -51.12 44.52
N ALA A 248 -48.38 -50.23 43.89
CA ALA A 248 -47.49 -50.55 42.78
C ALA A 248 -46.10 -50.95 43.32
N ASP A 249 -45.42 -51.86 42.64
CA ASP A 249 -44.07 -52.28 43.05
C ASP A 249 -43.02 -51.19 42.74
N LYS A 250 -42.00 -51.07 43.61
CA LYS A 250 -40.99 -49.98 43.56
C LYS A 250 -40.17 -49.96 42.27
N GLN A 251 -40.00 -51.10 41.60
CA GLN A 251 -39.36 -51.15 40.28
C GLN A 251 -40.23 -50.51 39.19
N MET A 252 -41.56 -50.62 39.32
CA MET A 252 -42.50 -50.00 38.38
C MET A 252 -42.53 -48.48 38.56
N ASP A 253 -42.54 -47.98 39.81
CA ASP A 253 -42.42 -46.53 40.08
C ASP A 253 -41.12 -45.92 39.51
N ALA A 254 -40.01 -46.66 39.53
CA ALA A 254 -38.75 -46.21 38.93
C ALA A 254 -38.85 -46.06 37.39
N TRP A 255 -39.41 -47.04 36.69
CA TRP A 255 -39.62 -46.97 35.23
C TRP A 255 -40.68 -45.92 34.83
N LEU A 256 -41.70 -45.69 35.66
CA LEU A 256 -42.66 -44.60 35.48
C LEU A 256 -42.00 -43.22 35.68
N GLY A 257 -41.04 -43.11 36.60
CA GLY A 257 -40.21 -41.92 36.79
C GLY A 257 -39.33 -41.62 35.56
N GLU A 258 -38.65 -42.63 35.03
CA GLU A 258 -37.91 -42.49 33.76
C GLU A 258 -38.83 -42.12 32.60
N LEU A 259 -39.96 -42.82 32.43
CA LEU A 259 -40.93 -42.54 31.36
C LEU A 259 -41.51 -41.11 31.46
N GLY A 260 -41.82 -40.64 32.67
CA GLY A 260 -42.27 -39.27 32.93
C GLY A 260 -41.20 -38.24 32.54
N ASN A 261 -39.94 -38.47 32.95
CA ASN A 261 -38.82 -37.60 32.60
C ASN A 261 -38.54 -37.56 31.08
N PHE A 262 -38.58 -38.70 30.40
CA PHE A 262 -38.44 -38.76 28.93
C PHE A 262 -39.62 -38.12 28.20
N THR A 263 -40.85 -38.28 28.71
CA THR A 263 -42.05 -37.69 28.08
C THR A 263 -42.10 -36.18 28.32
N LEU A 264 -41.67 -35.68 29.48
CA LEU A 264 -41.44 -34.26 29.73
C LEU A 264 -40.39 -33.70 28.76
N LYS A 265 -39.24 -34.36 28.62
CA LYS A 265 -38.18 -33.94 27.68
C LYS A 265 -38.64 -33.95 26.21
N TYR A 266 -39.52 -34.87 25.85
CA TYR A 266 -40.17 -34.89 24.54
C TYR A 266 -41.12 -33.71 24.36
N GLU A 267 -42.01 -33.43 25.32
CA GLU A 267 -42.95 -32.32 25.24
C GLU A 267 -42.27 -30.94 25.31
N THR A 268 -41.17 -30.77 26.06
CA THR A 268 -40.36 -29.53 26.03
C THR A 268 -39.75 -29.32 24.65
N LEU A 269 -39.10 -30.35 24.09
CA LEU A 269 -38.42 -30.26 22.80
C LEU A 269 -39.41 -30.09 21.63
N LYS A 270 -40.61 -30.67 21.77
CA LYS A 270 -41.72 -30.52 20.81
C LYS A 270 -42.29 -29.12 20.87
N LEU A 271 -42.45 -28.56 22.07
CA LEU A 271 -42.85 -27.17 22.26
C LEU A 271 -41.81 -26.22 21.63
N ASP A 272 -40.52 -26.46 21.86
CA ASP A 272 -39.42 -25.67 21.27
C ASP A 272 -39.40 -25.78 19.73
N HIS A 273 -39.51 -26.99 19.17
CA HIS A 273 -39.68 -27.24 17.73
C HIS A 273 -40.87 -26.48 17.14
N ASP A 274 -42.03 -26.52 17.80
CA ASP A 274 -43.24 -25.81 17.34
C ASP A 274 -43.09 -24.27 17.49
N THR A 275 -42.25 -23.78 18.42
CA THR A 275 -41.91 -22.33 18.46
C THR A 275 -41.07 -21.88 17.26
N LEU A 276 -40.26 -22.77 16.68
CA LEU A 276 -39.50 -22.45 15.46
C LEU A 276 -40.44 -22.23 14.26
N ASP A 277 -41.58 -22.91 14.18
CA ASP A 277 -42.59 -22.63 13.14
C ASP A 277 -43.17 -21.22 13.26
N LEU A 278 -43.39 -20.70 14.48
CA LEU A 278 -43.86 -19.32 14.68
C LEU A 278 -42.82 -18.30 14.23
N ARG A 279 -41.53 -18.58 14.47
CA ARG A 279 -40.41 -17.72 14.02
C ARG A 279 -40.24 -17.77 12.51
N ILE A 280 -40.33 -18.96 11.90
CA ILE A 280 -40.34 -19.17 10.44
C ILE A 280 -41.49 -18.40 9.80
N GLN A 281 -42.72 -18.56 10.30
CA GLN A 281 -43.89 -17.79 9.85
C GLN A 281 -43.78 -16.28 10.16
N GLY A 282 -42.96 -15.87 11.13
CA GLY A 282 -42.57 -14.49 11.36
C GLY A 282 -41.73 -13.95 10.20
N ILE A 283 -40.58 -14.57 9.94
CA ILE A 283 -39.67 -14.16 8.85
C ILE A 283 -40.35 -14.26 7.49
N GLU A 284 -41.17 -15.27 7.22
CA GLU A 284 -41.93 -15.41 5.97
C GLU A 284 -42.98 -14.30 5.78
N ARG A 285 -43.60 -13.80 6.86
CA ARG A 285 -44.49 -12.63 6.80
C ARG A 285 -43.72 -11.33 6.55
N GLU A 286 -42.56 -11.12 7.17
CA GLU A 286 -41.75 -9.94 6.91
C GLU A 286 -41.15 -9.96 5.49
N LEU A 287 -40.67 -11.12 5.03
CA LEU A 287 -40.22 -11.33 3.65
C LEU A 287 -41.37 -11.07 2.64
N GLY A 288 -42.61 -11.42 3.00
CA GLY A 288 -43.82 -11.09 2.24
C GLY A 288 -44.21 -9.60 2.23
N LYS A 289 -43.66 -8.76 3.12
CA LYS A 289 -43.80 -7.29 3.08
C LYS A 289 -42.68 -6.60 2.29
N VAL A 290 -41.55 -7.27 2.09
CA VAL A 290 -40.44 -6.75 1.27
C VAL A 290 -40.79 -6.94 -0.20
N ASP A 291 -41.30 -5.89 -0.84
CA ASP A 291 -41.70 -5.93 -2.26
C ASP A 291 -40.47 -6.09 -3.19
N THR A 292 -40.12 -7.34 -3.45
CA THR A 292 -39.06 -7.74 -4.39
C THR A 292 -39.41 -7.41 -5.85
N ASN A 293 -40.67 -7.17 -6.18
CA ASN A 293 -41.09 -6.91 -7.56
C ASN A 293 -40.97 -5.43 -7.93
N ALA A 294 -41.24 -4.51 -6.98
CA ALA A 294 -40.94 -3.08 -7.16
C ALA A 294 -39.46 -2.85 -7.48
N ALA A 295 -38.56 -3.50 -6.73
CA ALA A 295 -37.11 -3.43 -6.98
C ALA A 295 -36.71 -3.97 -8.36
N ARG A 296 -37.33 -5.08 -8.82
CA ARG A 296 -37.11 -5.65 -10.15
C ARG A 296 -37.58 -4.73 -11.27
N VAL A 297 -38.74 -4.08 -11.10
CA VAL A 297 -39.26 -3.09 -12.06
C VAL A 297 -38.35 -1.86 -12.14
N ASP A 298 -37.82 -1.38 -11.01
CA ASP A 298 -36.84 -0.28 -11.00
C ASP A 298 -35.50 -0.67 -11.65
N SER A 299 -35.03 -1.91 -11.48
CA SER A 299 -33.83 -2.40 -12.17
C SER A 299 -34.05 -2.49 -13.68
N ALA A 300 -35.20 -3.02 -14.12
CA ALA A 300 -35.54 -3.13 -15.55
C ALA A 300 -35.75 -1.75 -16.20
N LYS A 301 -36.30 -0.77 -15.46
CA LYS A 301 -36.39 0.63 -15.90
C LYS A 301 -35.02 1.28 -16.09
N LYS A 302 -34.06 0.99 -15.21
CA LYS A 302 -32.67 1.45 -15.35
C LYS A 302 -31.98 0.79 -16.54
N GLU A 303 -32.08 -0.53 -16.69
CA GLU A 303 -31.53 -1.27 -17.84
C GLU A 303 -32.09 -0.74 -19.17
N LEU A 304 -33.41 -0.52 -19.26
CA LEU A 304 -34.06 0.08 -20.42
C LEU A 304 -33.58 1.52 -20.70
N ALA A 305 -33.41 2.35 -19.68
CA ALA A 305 -32.87 3.71 -19.84
C ALA A 305 -31.42 3.67 -20.34
N GLU A 306 -30.59 2.79 -19.78
CA GLU A 306 -29.21 2.55 -20.19
C GLU A 306 -29.07 1.98 -21.61
N LEU A 307 -30.05 1.22 -22.08
CA LEU A 307 -30.12 0.73 -23.45
C LEU A 307 -30.60 1.84 -24.41
N ARG A 308 -31.59 2.66 -24.03
CA ARG A 308 -32.06 3.83 -24.81
C ARG A 308 -31.02 4.94 -24.96
N VAL A 309 -30.04 5.04 -24.06
CA VAL A 309 -28.87 5.92 -24.22
C VAL A 309 -27.90 5.42 -25.31
N ARG A 310 -27.95 4.13 -25.68
CA ARG A 310 -27.01 3.47 -26.60
C ARG A 310 -27.63 2.98 -27.91
N TYR A 311 -28.95 2.76 -27.94
CA TYR A 311 -29.69 2.13 -29.03
C TYR A 311 -31.07 2.78 -29.23
N THR A 312 -31.59 2.74 -30.45
CA THR A 312 -32.95 3.19 -30.78
C THR A 312 -34.01 2.17 -30.33
N ASP A 313 -35.27 2.62 -30.19
CA ASP A 313 -36.39 1.77 -29.75
C ASP A 313 -36.70 0.56 -30.65
N GLU A 314 -36.24 0.57 -31.91
CA GLU A 314 -36.35 -0.56 -32.84
C GLU A 314 -35.27 -1.64 -32.63
N HIS A 315 -34.26 -1.39 -31.79
CA HIS A 315 -33.15 -2.32 -31.59
C HIS A 315 -33.61 -3.56 -30.79
N PRO A 316 -33.26 -4.80 -31.19
CA PRO A 316 -33.77 -6.02 -30.56
C PRO A 316 -33.61 -6.09 -29.04
N SER A 317 -32.49 -5.60 -28.49
CA SER A 317 -32.28 -5.59 -27.03
C SER A 317 -33.13 -4.54 -26.29
N VAL A 318 -33.54 -3.45 -26.95
CA VAL A 318 -34.47 -2.46 -26.38
C VAL A 318 -35.89 -3.04 -26.37
N ILE A 319 -36.29 -3.71 -27.44
CA ILE A 319 -37.57 -4.45 -27.51
C ILE A 319 -37.60 -5.53 -26.42
N GLU A 320 -36.56 -6.36 -26.31
CA GLU A 320 -36.45 -7.40 -25.28
C GLU A 320 -36.49 -6.82 -23.85
N ALA A 321 -35.87 -5.66 -23.61
CA ALA A 321 -35.93 -4.96 -22.33
C ALA A 321 -37.32 -4.36 -22.02
N VAL A 322 -38.02 -3.83 -23.02
CA VAL A 322 -39.42 -3.37 -22.90
C VAL A 322 -40.35 -4.55 -22.62
N GLU A 323 -40.18 -5.67 -23.31
CA GLU A 323 -40.97 -6.89 -23.06
C GLU A 323 -40.71 -7.47 -21.67
N LYS A 324 -39.45 -7.53 -21.20
CA LYS A 324 -39.10 -7.90 -19.82
C LYS A 324 -39.75 -6.97 -18.79
N LEU A 325 -39.70 -5.65 -19.02
CA LEU A 325 -40.32 -4.67 -18.13
C LEU A 325 -41.85 -4.85 -18.07
N ASN A 326 -42.50 -4.97 -19.23
CA ASN A 326 -43.95 -5.21 -19.32
C ASN A 326 -44.37 -6.53 -18.65
N ALA A 327 -43.56 -7.59 -18.80
CA ALA A 327 -43.80 -8.87 -18.12
C ALA A 327 -43.66 -8.75 -16.60
N LEU A 328 -42.68 -8.00 -16.10
CA LEU A 328 -42.50 -7.72 -14.66
C LEU A 328 -43.66 -6.86 -14.10
N GLU A 329 -44.10 -5.84 -14.81
CA GLU A 329 -45.26 -5.02 -14.40
C GLU A 329 -46.60 -5.79 -14.49
N GLN A 330 -46.73 -6.78 -15.37
CA GLN A 330 -47.85 -7.72 -15.36
C GLN A 330 -47.75 -8.73 -14.21
N GLN A 331 -46.53 -9.20 -13.86
CA GLN A 331 -46.34 -10.06 -12.69
C GLN A 331 -46.72 -9.31 -11.40
N MET A 332 -46.31 -8.04 -11.22
CA MET A 332 -46.76 -7.20 -10.10
C MET A 332 -48.29 -7.13 -9.97
N LYS A 333 -49.02 -7.07 -11.09
CA LYS A 333 -50.50 -7.01 -11.09
C LYS A 333 -51.18 -8.35 -10.80
N ASN A 334 -50.48 -9.47 -10.99
CA ASN A 334 -51.06 -10.81 -10.97
C ASN A 334 -50.59 -11.70 -9.79
N SER A 335 -49.49 -11.38 -9.09
CA SER A 335 -48.89 -12.28 -8.10
C SER A 335 -49.29 -11.99 -6.65
N GLY A 336 -50.19 -12.82 -6.10
CA GLY A 336 -50.25 -13.07 -4.66
C GLY A 336 -49.09 -13.98 -4.19
N LEU A 337 -48.80 -13.96 -2.88
CA LEU A 337 -47.65 -14.59 -2.22
C LEU A 337 -47.19 -15.95 -2.79
N ARG A 338 -45.92 -16.04 -3.19
CA ARG A 338 -45.17 -17.30 -3.26
C ARG A 338 -43.67 -17.06 -3.08
N THR A 339 -43.13 -17.47 -1.93
CA THR A 339 -41.80 -17.09 -1.41
C THR A 339 -40.79 -18.25 -1.36
N ASP A 340 -40.93 -19.20 -2.28
CA ASP A 340 -40.14 -20.44 -2.31
C ASP A 340 -38.73 -20.29 -2.93
N ALA A 341 -38.49 -19.22 -3.70
CA ALA A 341 -37.23 -18.98 -4.39
C ALA A 341 -36.28 -18.06 -3.59
N PRO A 342 -34.96 -18.34 -3.54
CA PRO A 342 -33.99 -17.41 -2.99
C PRO A 342 -33.95 -16.09 -3.78
N PRO A 343 -33.75 -14.93 -3.12
CA PRO A 343 -33.48 -13.68 -3.82
C PRO A 343 -32.16 -13.81 -4.60
N LYS A 344 -32.08 -13.20 -5.78
CA LYS A 344 -30.82 -13.14 -6.53
C LYS A 344 -29.86 -12.15 -5.86
N PRO A 345 -28.53 -12.37 -5.91
CA PRO A 345 -27.55 -11.45 -5.36
C PRO A 345 -27.77 -10.02 -5.87
N GLY A 346 -27.98 -9.07 -4.96
CA GLY A 346 -28.25 -7.67 -5.27
C GLY A 346 -29.72 -7.27 -5.52
N GLU A 347 -30.71 -8.19 -5.45
CA GLU A 347 -32.14 -7.80 -5.55
C GLU A 347 -32.60 -6.98 -4.34
N SER A 348 -32.22 -7.39 -3.13
CA SER A 348 -32.42 -6.61 -1.89
C SER A 348 -31.63 -7.23 -0.74
N ASN A 349 -30.71 -6.46 -0.15
CA ASN A 349 -29.95 -6.88 1.04
C ASN A 349 -30.86 -7.23 2.22
N VAL A 350 -32.09 -6.69 2.26
CA VAL A 350 -33.13 -7.00 3.26
C VAL A 350 -33.69 -8.40 3.05
N ALA A 351 -34.04 -8.73 1.80
CA ALA A 351 -34.55 -10.06 1.46
C ALA A 351 -33.46 -11.13 1.62
N GLU A 352 -32.21 -10.82 1.27
CA GLU A 352 -31.08 -11.74 1.40
C GLU A 352 -30.77 -12.07 2.86
N SER A 353 -30.72 -11.08 3.77
CA SER A 353 -30.46 -11.34 5.19
C SER A 353 -31.60 -12.11 5.86
N LEU A 354 -32.86 -11.76 5.57
CA LEU A 354 -34.04 -12.49 6.05
C LEU A 354 -34.08 -13.93 5.51
N TYR A 355 -33.68 -14.16 4.25
CA TYR A 355 -33.64 -15.51 3.67
C TYR A 355 -32.55 -16.38 4.31
N LEU A 356 -31.38 -15.81 4.65
CA LEU A 356 -30.33 -16.54 5.37
C LEU A 356 -30.77 -16.94 6.79
N ASP A 357 -31.42 -16.02 7.52
CA ASP A 357 -31.99 -16.32 8.84
C ASP A 357 -33.14 -17.36 8.74
N LEU A 358 -33.96 -17.33 7.68
CA LEU A 358 -34.99 -18.34 7.38
C LEU A 358 -34.40 -19.74 7.13
N VAL A 359 -33.35 -19.84 6.31
CA VAL A 359 -32.65 -21.11 6.03
C VAL A 359 -32.04 -21.69 7.31
N ARG A 360 -31.45 -20.84 8.16
CA ARG A 360 -30.91 -21.23 9.47
C ARG A 360 -32.00 -21.82 10.38
N LEU A 361 -33.13 -21.14 10.55
CA LEU A 361 -34.23 -21.65 11.39
C LEU A 361 -34.82 -22.97 10.86
N ARG A 362 -34.95 -23.11 9.54
CA ARG A 362 -35.42 -24.36 8.91
C ARG A 362 -34.46 -25.53 9.18
N ALA A 363 -33.14 -25.30 9.14
CA ALA A 363 -32.14 -26.31 9.48
C ALA A 363 -32.15 -26.67 10.99
N GLU A 364 -32.27 -25.67 11.86
CA GLU A 364 -32.39 -25.87 13.32
C GLU A 364 -33.63 -26.70 13.69
N LYS A 365 -34.77 -26.40 13.05
CA LYS A 365 -36.01 -27.17 13.19
C LYS A 365 -35.85 -28.63 12.74
N GLN A 366 -35.17 -28.88 11.62
CA GLN A 366 -34.90 -30.25 11.14
C GLN A 366 -34.08 -31.04 12.17
N VAL A 367 -33.05 -30.44 12.77
CA VAL A 367 -32.23 -31.08 13.81
C VAL A 367 -33.06 -31.39 15.06
N MET A 368 -33.94 -30.50 15.50
CA MET A 368 -34.88 -30.79 16.60
C MET A 368 -35.86 -31.93 16.24
N GLY A 369 -36.35 -31.97 15.00
CA GLY A 369 -37.23 -33.05 14.50
C GLY A 369 -36.58 -34.43 14.57
N GLU A 370 -35.29 -34.56 14.22
CA GLU A 370 -34.54 -35.80 14.40
C GLU A 370 -34.37 -36.19 15.87
N GLN A 371 -34.15 -35.22 16.76
CA GLN A 371 -34.04 -35.48 18.19
C GLN A 371 -35.38 -35.94 18.78
N LEU A 372 -36.51 -35.39 18.31
CA LEU A 372 -37.85 -35.85 18.67
C LEU A 372 -38.10 -37.30 18.24
N GLN A 373 -37.73 -37.68 17.02
CA GLN A 373 -37.83 -39.08 16.58
C GLN A 373 -36.99 -40.03 17.44
N LYS A 374 -35.78 -39.63 17.84
CA LYS A 374 -34.92 -40.42 18.74
C LYS A 374 -35.54 -40.57 20.14
N LEU A 375 -36.18 -39.53 20.68
CA LEU A 375 -36.94 -39.62 21.95
C LEU A 375 -38.20 -40.50 21.84
N LEU A 376 -38.92 -40.45 20.71
CA LEU A 376 -40.08 -41.32 20.44
C LEU A 376 -39.69 -42.81 20.45
N GLN A 377 -38.60 -43.16 19.76
CA GLN A 377 -38.06 -44.53 19.74
C GLN A 377 -37.66 -45.03 21.15
N VAL A 378 -37.04 -44.17 21.97
CA VAL A 378 -36.70 -44.52 23.37
C VAL A 378 -37.97 -44.74 24.20
N ARG A 379 -38.98 -43.86 24.08
CA ARG A 379 -40.27 -43.98 24.78
C ARG A 379 -41.01 -45.28 24.38
N GLU A 380 -41.01 -45.62 23.10
CA GLU A 380 -41.62 -46.85 22.59
C GLU A 380 -40.88 -48.10 23.07
N GLY A 381 -39.54 -48.09 23.07
CA GLY A 381 -38.71 -49.16 23.65
C GLY A 381 -38.87 -49.32 25.18
N ILE A 382 -39.29 -48.28 25.91
CA ILE A 382 -39.69 -48.38 27.33
C ILE A 382 -41.10 -48.99 27.45
N ASN A 383 -42.05 -48.55 26.61
CA ASN A 383 -43.40 -49.12 26.57
C ASN A 383 -43.42 -50.62 26.23
N GLU A 384 -42.57 -51.09 25.31
CA GLU A 384 -42.42 -52.52 25.00
C GLU A 384 -41.86 -53.36 26.18
N ARG A 385 -41.10 -52.74 27.09
CA ARG A 385 -40.60 -53.39 28.31
C ARG A 385 -41.71 -53.46 29.37
N LEU A 386 -42.45 -52.36 29.54
CA LEU A 386 -43.63 -52.30 30.42
C LEU A 386 -44.72 -53.31 29.99
N ALA A 387 -44.93 -53.50 28.70
CA ALA A 387 -45.92 -54.43 28.14
C ALA A 387 -45.70 -55.93 28.45
N LYS A 388 -44.58 -56.28 29.11
CA LYS A 388 -44.26 -57.65 29.56
C LYS A 388 -44.67 -57.93 31.02
N LEU A 389 -45.27 -56.95 31.70
CA LEU A 389 -45.71 -57.02 33.10
C LEU A 389 -47.23 -57.29 33.25
N PRO A 390 -47.74 -57.59 34.46
CA PRO A 390 -49.17 -57.87 34.69
C PRO A 390 -50.09 -56.70 34.29
N ARG A 391 -51.03 -56.96 33.37
CA ARG A 391 -51.82 -55.93 32.67
C ARG A 391 -52.55 -54.92 33.56
N GLN A 392 -53.23 -55.39 34.62
CA GLN A 392 -54.14 -54.53 35.38
C GLN A 392 -53.40 -53.39 36.11
N ALA A 393 -52.34 -53.68 36.87
CA ALA A 393 -51.58 -52.64 37.58
C ALA A 393 -50.88 -51.66 36.62
N MET A 394 -50.51 -52.13 35.41
CA MET A 394 -49.89 -51.31 34.37
C MET A 394 -50.82 -50.23 33.81
N GLU A 395 -52.11 -50.52 33.59
CA GLU A 395 -53.07 -49.55 33.03
C GLU A 395 -53.25 -48.34 33.96
N TYR A 396 -53.47 -48.57 35.26
CA TYR A 396 -53.56 -47.51 36.27
C TYR A 396 -52.28 -46.66 36.32
N ALA A 397 -51.12 -47.33 36.32
CA ALA A 397 -49.81 -46.70 36.35
C ALA A 397 -49.56 -45.79 35.13
N GLN A 398 -49.95 -46.23 33.93
CA GLN A 398 -49.82 -45.45 32.69
C GLN A 398 -50.75 -44.23 32.69
N ILE A 399 -52.00 -44.36 33.13
CA ILE A 399 -52.94 -43.22 33.25
C ILE A 399 -52.42 -42.20 34.28
N LYS A 400 -51.93 -42.67 35.44
CA LYS A 400 -51.32 -41.82 36.49
C LYS A 400 -50.08 -41.07 35.99
N SER A 401 -49.17 -41.75 35.29
CA SER A 401 -47.97 -41.12 34.70
C SER A 401 -48.31 -40.10 33.60
N ARG A 402 -49.29 -40.42 32.75
CA ARG A 402 -49.82 -39.50 31.73
C ARG A 402 -50.47 -38.26 32.35
N LYS A 403 -51.23 -38.41 33.45
CA LYS A 403 -51.78 -37.30 34.23
C LYS A 403 -50.67 -36.39 34.76
N GLN A 404 -49.73 -36.94 35.51
CA GLN A 404 -48.64 -36.18 36.13
C GLN A 404 -47.76 -35.46 35.09
N THR A 405 -47.52 -36.08 33.93
CA THR A 405 -46.80 -35.47 32.81
C THR A 405 -47.56 -34.28 32.21
N LEU A 406 -48.88 -34.41 32.03
CA LEU A 406 -49.72 -33.31 31.53
C LEU A 406 -49.81 -32.17 32.57
N GLU A 407 -49.94 -32.47 33.86
CA GLU A 407 -49.96 -31.46 34.94
C GLU A 407 -48.65 -30.64 34.97
N THR A 408 -47.50 -31.31 34.82
CA THR A 408 -46.18 -30.65 34.76
C THR A 408 -45.96 -29.88 33.46
N SER A 409 -46.41 -30.39 32.31
CA SER A 409 -46.42 -29.66 31.03
C SER A 409 -47.30 -28.41 31.08
N ARG A 410 -48.50 -28.52 31.67
CA ARG A 410 -49.44 -27.42 31.89
C ARG A 410 -48.86 -26.34 32.80
N ALA A 411 -48.14 -26.74 33.85
CA ALA A 411 -47.40 -25.82 34.71
C ALA A 411 -46.32 -25.06 33.92
N LEU A 412 -45.50 -25.75 33.12
CA LEU A 412 -44.47 -25.15 32.25
C LEU A 412 -45.07 -24.16 31.23
N LEU A 413 -46.12 -24.58 30.51
CA LEU A 413 -46.82 -23.73 29.54
C LEU A 413 -47.35 -22.44 30.20
N SER A 414 -47.96 -22.55 31.38
CA SER A 414 -48.41 -21.38 32.15
C SER A 414 -47.27 -20.47 32.61
N GLY A 415 -46.06 -21.02 32.79
CA GLY A 415 -44.84 -20.26 33.08
C GLY A 415 -44.43 -19.43 31.87
N ARG A 416 -44.13 -20.11 30.74
CA ARG A 416 -43.75 -19.46 29.48
C ARG A 416 -44.80 -18.47 28.96
N GLN A 417 -46.09 -18.70 29.22
CA GLN A 417 -47.14 -17.74 28.85
C GLN A 417 -47.07 -16.44 29.67
N ARG A 418 -46.77 -16.53 30.98
CA ARG A 418 -46.55 -15.35 31.84
C ARG A 418 -45.30 -14.59 31.43
N GLU A 419 -44.22 -15.29 31.06
CA GLU A 419 -43.02 -14.67 30.48
C GLU A 419 -43.34 -13.93 29.18
N ALA A 420 -44.08 -14.56 28.25
CA ALA A 420 -44.49 -13.93 27.00
C ALA A 420 -45.39 -12.70 27.23
N ALA A 421 -46.34 -12.76 28.16
CA ALA A 421 -47.18 -11.60 28.50
C ALA A 421 -46.36 -10.43 29.07
N LEU A 422 -45.33 -10.69 29.88
CA LEU A 422 -44.44 -9.65 30.41
C LEU A 422 -43.60 -8.98 29.30
N TYR A 423 -43.16 -9.71 28.28
CA TYR A 423 -42.47 -9.13 27.12
C TYR A 423 -43.41 -8.39 26.14
N GLU A 424 -44.70 -8.73 26.10
CA GLU A 424 -45.73 -8.01 25.33
C GLU A 424 -46.06 -6.66 25.98
N GLU A 425 -46.19 -6.63 27.31
CA GLU A 425 -46.43 -5.41 28.09
C GLU A 425 -45.18 -4.51 28.11
N ASN A 426 -44.05 -5.06 28.58
CA ASN A 426 -42.80 -4.33 28.86
C ASN A 426 -41.70 -4.57 27.81
N SER A 427 -42.04 -4.45 26.52
CA SER A 427 -41.10 -4.58 25.40
C SER A 427 -40.03 -3.49 25.45
N GLN A 428 -38.77 -3.87 25.69
CA GLN A 428 -37.65 -2.92 25.83
C GLN A 428 -37.11 -2.46 24.46
N GLY A 429 -37.15 -3.35 23.47
CA GLY A 429 -36.56 -3.20 22.14
C GLY A 429 -35.27 -4.02 21.98
N TYR A 430 -34.88 -4.32 20.75
CA TYR A 430 -33.56 -4.93 20.46
C TYR A 430 -32.39 -3.96 20.69
N PHE A 431 -32.68 -2.65 20.77
CA PHE A 431 -31.69 -1.59 20.89
C PHE A 431 -32.02 -0.64 22.04
N ARG A 432 -30.97 -0.11 22.68
CA ARG A 432 -31.05 1.11 23.49
C ARG A 432 -30.17 2.20 22.88
N LEU A 433 -30.56 3.45 23.09
CA LEU A 433 -29.68 4.60 22.88
C LEU A 433 -28.47 4.48 23.83
N PHE A 434 -27.27 4.58 23.27
CA PHE A 434 -26.01 4.64 24.03
C PHE A 434 -25.52 6.08 24.13
N SER A 435 -25.50 6.81 23.01
CA SER A 435 -25.15 8.23 22.96
C SER A 435 -25.90 8.96 21.84
N MET A 436 -26.13 10.25 22.02
CA MET A 436 -26.72 11.15 21.04
C MET A 436 -25.85 12.41 20.97
N ALA A 437 -25.46 12.83 19.77
CA ALA A 437 -24.80 14.12 19.58
C ALA A 437 -25.66 15.28 20.11
N ARG A 438 -25.01 16.38 20.50
CA ARG A 438 -25.62 17.68 20.72
C ARG A 438 -25.42 18.53 19.46
N VAL A 439 -26.15 19.64 19.35
CA VAL A 439 -25.99 20.60 18.23
C VAL A 439 -24.55 21.13 18.14
N GLN A 440 -23.81 21.17 19.26
CA GLN A 440 -22.40 21.55 19.34
C GLN A 440 -21.43 20.48 18.81
N ASP A 441 -21.83 19.21 18.77
CA ASP A 441 -21.00 18.09 18.32
C ASP A 441 -21.13 17.82 16.80
N VAL A 442 -21.95 18.60 16.10
CA VAL A 442 -22.22 18.45 14.66
C VAL A 442 -21.01 18.91 13.85
N SER A 443 -20.33 17.96 13.22
CA SER A 443 -19.18 18.25 12.36
C SER A 443 -19.62 18.98 11.07
N ALA A 444 -19.26 20.25 10.95
CA ALA A 444 -19.48 21.07 9.76
C ALA A 444 -18.27 20.98 8.80
N VAL A 445 -18.38 20.15 7.77
CA VAL A 445 -17.35 19.98 6.73
C VAL A 445 -17.43 21.17 5.76
N LYS A 446 -16.62 22.19 6.03
CA LYS A 446 -16.41 23.33 5.12
C LYS A 446 -15.69 22.86 3.84
N PRO A 447 -16.04 23.37 2.65
CA PRO A 447 -15.50 22.88 1.37
C PRO A 447 -14.07 23.34 1.05
N THR A 448 -13.22 23.55 2.06
CA THR A 448 -11.87 24.13 1.94
C THR A 448 -10.98 23.35 0.97
N GLN A 449 -11.04 22.01 0.97
CA GLN A 449 -10.28 21.17 0.03
C GLN A 449 -10.77 21.34 -1.43
N LYS A 450 -12.09 21.44 -1.66
CA LYS A 450 -12.66 21.66 -3.00
C LYS A 450 -12.31 23.07 -3.51
N LEU A 451 -12.37 24.07 -2.64
CA LEU A 451 -11.93 25.44 -2.92
C LEU A 451 -10.44 25.49 -3.29
N ALA A 452 -9.57 24.85 -2.49
CA ALA A 452 -8.14 24.80 -2.76
C ALA A 452 -7.82 24.12 -4.11
N MET A 453 -8.49 23.01 -4.43
CA MET A 453 -8.33 22.31 -5.71
C MET A 453 -8.77 23.16 -6.91
N VAL A 454 -9.90 23.88 -6.78
CA VAL A 454 -10.41 24.80 -7.82
C VAL A 454 -9.50 26.02 -7.99
N GLY A 455 -8.99 26.60 -6.90
CA GLY A 455 -8.00 27.69 -6.94
C GLY A 455 -6.68 27.27 -7.59
N ALA A 456 -6.15 26.09 -7.25
CA ALA A 456 -4.95 25.54 -7.86
C ALA A 456 -5.14 25.24 -9.37
N GLY A 457 -6.30 24.72 -9.76
CA GLY A 457 -6.67 24.56 -11.18
C GLY A 457 -6.72 25.90 -11.93
N GLY A 458 -7.29 26.94 -11.31
CA GLY A 458 -7.29 28.31 -11.85
C GLY A 458 -5.87 28.86 -12.03
N PHE A 459 -4.99 28.67 -11.04
CA PHE A 459 -3.58 29.08 -11.13
C PHE A 459 -2.87 28.40 -12.30
N GLY A 460 -2.97 27.07 -12.39
CA GLY A 460 -2.33 26.29 -13.46
C GLY A 460 -2.81 26.67 -14.85
N ALA A 461 -4.12 26.84 -15.05
CA ALA A 461 -4.69 27.28 -16.32
C ALA A 461 -4.19 28.68 -16.74
N GLY A 462 -4.09 29.62 -15.79
CA GLY A 462 -3.57 30.97 -16.04
C GLY A 462 -2.09 30.98 -16.46
N VAL A 463 -1.26 30.20 -15.78
CA VAL A 463 0.17 30.04 -16.12
C VAL A 463 0.35 29.40 -17.50
N VAL A 464 -0.42 28.36 -17.84
CA VAL A 464 -0.33 27.69 -19.16
C VAL A 464 -0.80 28.62 -20.29
N LEU A 465 -1.91 29.34 -20.11
CA LEU A 465 -2.42 30.27 -21.15
C LEU A 465 -1.42 31.41 -21.43
N THR A 466 -0.82 31.98 -20.39
CA THR A 466 0.20 33.03 -20.55
C THR A 466 1.52 32.51 -21.11
N ALA A 467 1.95 31.29 -20.74
CA ALA A 467 3.10 30.64 -21.37
C ALA A 467 2.89 30.46 -22.88
N LEU A 468 1.71 29.98 -23.30
CA LEU A 468 1.36 29.84 -24.73
C LEU A 468 1.36 31.18 -25.48
N LEU A 469 0.85 32.26 -24.87
CA LEU A 469 0.90 33.61 -25.45
C LEU A 469 2.34 34.14 -25.58
N VAL A 470 3.20 33.89 -24.57
CA VAL A 470 4.62 34.25 -24.63
C VAL A 470 5.32 33.47 -25.76
N ILE A 471 5.08 32.16 -25.86
CA ILE A 471 5.62 31.31 -26.94
C ILE A 471 5.17 31.84 -28.31
N ALA A 472 3.87 32.08 -28.51
CA ALA A 472 3.33 32.61 -29.77
C ALA A 472 4.01 33.93 -30.18
N SER A 473 4.13 34.89 -29.25
CA SER A 473 4.80 36.17 -29.50
C SER A 473 6.32 36.05 -29.72
N SER A 474 6.95 34.96 -29.25
CA SER A 474 8.37 34.66 -29.47
C SER A 474 8.61 33.98 -30.84
N LEU A 475 7.58 33.34 -31.41
CA LEU A 475 7.63 32.71 -32.74
C LEU A 475 7.40 33.71 -33.88
N SER A 476 6.73 34.84 -33.64
CA SER A 476 6.40 35.85 -34.66
C SER A 476 7.50 36.89 -34.96
N ASP A 477 8.63 36.87 -34.25
CA ASP A 477 9.73 37.84 -34.43
C ASP A 477 10.81 37.29 -35.41
N GLY A 478 11.09 38.01 -36.49
CA GLY A 478 12.05 37.58 -37.53
C GLY A 478 13.52 37.94 -37.27
N ARG A 479 13.83 38.61 -36.15
CA ARG A 479 15.20 39.04 -35.83
C ARG A 479 16.12 37.87 -35.47
N MET A 480 17.41 38.03 -35.77
CA MET A 480 18.46 37.12 -35.34
C MET A 480 18.71 37.30 -33.83
N LEU A 481 18.34 36.31 -33.01
CA LEU A 481 18.45 36.41 -31.54
C LEU A 481 19.40 35.36 -30.95
N SER A 482 19.40 34.14 -31.47
CA SER A 482 20.27 33.04 -31.02
C SER A 482 21.40 32.70 -31.98
N SER A 483 22.42 31.97 -31.51
CA SER A 483 23.43 31.33 -32.37
C SER A 483 22.80 30.30 -33.34
N GLY A 484 21.69 29.68 -32.97
CA GLY A 484 20.86 28.88 -33.88
C GLY A 484 20.15 29.70 -34.97
N ASP A 485 19.89 30.99 -34.74
CA ASP A 485 19.38 31.89 -35.78
C ASP A 485 20.54 32.30 -36.72
N LEU A 486 21.68 32.71 -36.17
CA LEU A 486 22.87 33.08 -36.95
C LEU A 486 23.37 31.93 -37.84
N LYS A 487 23.39 30.69 -37.34
CA LYS A 487 23.78 29.50 -38.13
C LYS A 487 22.83 29.25 -39.30
N ARG A 488 21.56 29.66 -39.20
CA ARG A 488 20.56 29.54 -40.27
C ARG A 488 20.59 30.73 -41.22
N ALA A 489 20.87 31.93 -40.72
CA ALA A 489 21.06 33.15 -41.51
C ALA A 489 22.29 33.04 -42.43
N THR A 490 23.43 32.60 -41.89
CA THR A 490 24.71 32.53 -42.62
C THR A 490 24.98 31.18 -43.29
N GLY A 491 24.34 30.10 -42.82
CA GLY A 491 24.67 28.71 -43.16
C GLY A 491 26.07 28.25 -42.75
N ALA A 492 26.87 29.11 -42.11
CA ALA A 492 28.23 28.84 -41.69
C ALA A 492 28.27 28.29 -40.24
N PRO A 493 29.36 27.61 -39.82
CA PRO A 493 29.52 27.22 -38.43
C PRO A 493 29.69 28.46 -37.53
N VAL A 494 28.83 28.59 -36.51
CA VAL A 494 29.00 29.62 -35.47
C VAL A 494 30.06 29.14 -34.49
N LEU A 495 31.27 29.73 -34.54
CA LEU A 495 32.42 29.26 -33.75
C LEU A 495 32.49 29.91 -32.37
N GLY A 496 31.99 31.15 -32.25
CA GLY A 496 31.91 31.92 -31.00
C GLY A 496 30.64 32.77 -30.94
N ALA A 497 30.05 32.85 -29.76
CA ALA A 497 28.95 33.76 -29.43
C ALA A 497 29.31 34.48 -28.12
N LEU A 498 29.49 35.79 -28.17
CA LEU A 498 29.95 36.61 -27.03
C LEU A 498 28.72 37.04 -26.21
N PRO A 499 28.66 36.77 -24.89
CA PRO A 499 27.46 37.07 -24.10
C PRO A 499 27.27 38.58 -23.89
N ALA A 500 26.03 39.01 -23.70
CA ALA A 500 25.71 40.42 -23.44
C ALA A 500 26.23 40.95 -22.07
N SER A 501 26.61 40.06 -21.14
CA SER A 501 27.12 40.43 -19.81
C SER A 501 28.60 40.79 -19.85
N ARG A 502 28.92 42.04 -20.18
CA ARG A 502 30.30 42.53 -20.37
C ARG A 502 31.13 42.53 -19.08
N THR A 503 31.99 41.53 -18.92
CA THR A 503 33.20 41.61 -18.07
C THR A 503 34.45 41.43 -18.93
N THR A 504 35.52 42.18 -18.65
CA THR A 504 36.75 42.18 -19.46
C THR A 504 37.44 40.81 -19.48
N GLU A 505 37.42 40.09 -18.36
CA GLU A 505 37.99 38.74 -18.26
C GLU A 505 37.24 37.72 -19.13
N SER A 506 35.90 37.77 -19.16
CA SER A 506 35.11 36.83 -19.97
C SER A 506 35.22 37.10 -21.47
N ALA A 507 35.43 38.36 -21.89
CA ALA A 507 35.70 38.72 -23.28
C ALA A 507 37.08 38.21 -23.75
N ASP A 508 38.12 38.36 -22.92
CA ASP A 508 39.46 37.84 -23.21
C ASP A 508 39.48 36.29 -23.28
N GLU A 509 38.77 35.61 -22.37
CA GLU A 509 38.66 34.15 -22.41
C GLU A 509 37.83 33.67 -23.62
N TRP A 510 36.73 34.35 -23.93
CA TRP A 510 35.92 34.08 -25.12
C TRP A 510 36.74 34.23 -26.41
N ALA A 511 37.57 35.28 -26.50
CA ALA A 511 38.40 35.55 -27.66
C ALA A 511 39.41 34.43 -27.89
N PHE A 512 40.07 33.98 -26.83
CA PHE A 512 40.99 32.84 -26.88
C PHE A 512 40.31 31.52 -27.27
N ARG A 513 39.16 31.21 -26.65
CA ARG A 513 38.33 30.02 -26.95
C ARG A 513 37.73 30.05 -28.37
N THR A 514 37.57 31.23 -28.97
CA THR A 514 37.05 31.41 -30.34
C THR A 514 38.17 31.35 -31.36
N TRP A 515 39.30 32.02 -31.10
CA TRP A 515 40.50 31.96 -31.95
C TRP A 515 41.01 30.52 -32.13
N THR A 516 41.11 29.76 -31.02
CA THR A 516 41.56 28.35 -31.06
C THR A 516 40.64 27.42 -31.87
N LYS A 517 39.35 27.76 -32.03
CA LYS A 517 38.43 27.04 -32.93
C LYS A 517 38.50 27.52 -34.37
N LEU A 518 38.80 28.80 -34.59
CA LEU A 518 38.84 29.45 -35.89
C LEU A 518 40.11 29.11 -36.66
N GLN A 519 41.27 29.18 -35.99
CA GLN A 519 42.60 28.95 -36.57
C GLN A 519 42.71 27.69 -37.47
N PRO A 520 42.21 26.48 -37.09
CA PRO A 520 42.31 25.29 -37.94
C PRO A 520 41.33 25.26 -39.14
N VAL A 521 40.37 26.19 -39.23
CA VAL A 521 39.38 26.25 -40.34
C VAL A 521 39.79 27.28 -41.40
N LEU A 522 40.63 28.24 -41.02
CA LEU A 522 41.22 29.22 -41.94
C LEU A 522 42.23 28.54 -42.87
N HIS A 523 42.13 28.83 -44.16
CA HIS A 523 43.07 28.37 -45.18
C HIS A 523 44.44 29.04 -45.02
N THR A 524 45.43 28.25 -44.64
CA THR A 524 46.86 28.57 -44.73
C THR A 524 47.40 28.23 -46.13
N PRO A 525 48.23 29.10 -46.74
CA PRO A 525 48.94 28.74 -47.97
C PRO A 525 50.01 27.69 -47.70
N ALA A 526 50.19 26.73 -48.61
CA ALA A 526 51.10 25.59 -48.44
C ALA A 526 52.59 25.98 -48.19
N ASN A 527 52.97 27.20 -48.58
CA ASN A 527 54.33 27.73 -48.40
C ASN A 527 54.58 28.31 -46.99
N GLY A 528 53.62 28.22 -46.05
CA GLY A 528 53.76 28.73 -44.68
C GLY A 528 53.54 30.24 -44.50
N GLY A 529 53.13 30.95 -45.55
CA GLY A 529 52.81 32.38 -45.54
C GLY A 529 51.53 32.73 -44.75
N GLY A 530 51.22 34.02 -44.72
CA GLY A 530 50.24 34.62 -43.82
C GLY A 530 48.79 34.21 -44.03
N ILE A 531 48.04 34.19 -42.93
CA ILE A 531 46.61 33.88 -42.89
C ILE A 531 45.81 35.16 -43.11
N VAL A 532 45.26 35.33 -44.32
CA VAL A 532 44.36 36.45 -44.65
C VAL A 532 42.91 36.07 -44.34
N CYS A 533 42.17 36.94 -43.65
CA CYS A 533 40.75 36.77 -43.40
C CYS A 533 39.99 38.11 -43.40
N GLY A 534 38.92 38.19 -44.20
CA GLY A 534 37.96 39.30 -44.17
C GLY A 534 36.84 39.08 -43.14
N VAL A 535 36.31 40.16 -42.59
CA VAL A 535 35.14 40.15 -41.69
C VAL A 535 34.02 40.96 -42.33
N LEU A 536 32.92 40.28 -42.66
CA LEU A 536 31.70 40.80 -43.25
C LEU A 536 30.71 41.19 -42.16
N HIS A 537 30.00 42.32 -42.32
CA HIS A 537 28.98 42.78 -41.38
C HIS A 537 27.82 43.54 -42.07
N SER A 538 26.67 43.63 -41.38
CA SER A 538 25.54 44.46 -41.80
C SER A 538 25.80 45.94 -41.50
N ALA A 539 25.22 46.86 -42.28
CA ALA A 539 25.21 48.30 -41.97
C ALA A 539 24.58 48.63 -40.60
N GLU A 540 23.80 47.70 -40.05
CA GLU A 540 23.12 47.80 -38.75
C GLU A 540 23.95 47.24 -37.57
N ASP A 541 25.14 46.70 -37.82
CA ASP A 541 25.95 45.94 -36.83
C ASP A 541 27.42 46.44 -36.74
N ASP A 542 27.79 47.07 -35.62
CA ASP A 542 29.19 47.43 -35.26
C ASP A 542 30.07 46.21 -34.85
N ALA A 543 29.63 44.98 -35.12
CA ALA A 543 30.22 43.78 -34.54
C ALA A 543 31.61 43.42 -35.08
N ALA A 544 31.97 43.89 -36.29
CA ALA A 544 33.23 43.54 -36.95
C ALA A 544 34.46 44.08 -36.21
N GLU A 545 34.53 45.40 -35.99
CA GLU A 545 35.62 46.10 -35.29
C GLU A 545 35.92 45.46 -33.93
N HIS A 546 34.87 45.18 -33.15
CA HIS A 546 34.97 44.55 -31.82
C HIS A 546 35.56 43.13 -31.89
N PHE A 547 35.14 42.32 -32.87
CA PHE A 547 35.69 40.96 -33.04
C PHE A 547 37.10 40.95 -33.61
N ILE A 548 37.45 41.86 -34.52
CA ILE A 548 38.81 41.98 -35.06
C ILE A 548 39.79 42.26 -33.93
N HIS A 549 39.53 43.26 -33.08
CA HIS A 549 40.40 43.60 -31.96
C HIS A 549 40.55 42.44 -30.95
N LEU A 550 39.45 41.75 -30.60
CA LEU A 550 39.48 40.59 -29.70
C LEU A 550 40.27 39.41 -30.28
N LEU A 551 40.03 39.05 -31.55
CA LEU A 551 40.71 37.93 -32.21
C LEU A 551 42.20 38.22 -32.44
N ALA A 552 42.55 39.45 -32.80
CA ALA A 552 43.93 39.89 -32.94
C ALA A 552 44.72 39.77 -31.63
N LYS A 553 44.13 40.25 -30.52
CA LYS A 553 44.70 40.10 -29.16
C LYS A 553 44.87 38.62 -28.77
N ALA A 554 43.97 37.74 -29.21
CA ALA A 554 44.09 36.29 -29.00
C ALA A 554 45.16 35.63 -29.88
N ALA A 555 45.34 36.08 -31.13
CA ALA A 555 46.38 35.60 -32.05
C ALA A 555 47.79 36.01 -31.59
N VAL A 556 47.96 37.27 -31.14
CA VAL A 556 49.21 37.77 -30.56
C VAL A 556 49.60 36.96 -29.31
N ARG A 557 48.64 36.62 -28.42
CA ARG A 557 48.83 35.69 -27.29
C ARG A 557 49.13 34.23 -27.68
N ARG A 558 49.25 33.91 -28.97
CA ARG A 558 49.74 32.62 -29.49
C ARG A 558 51.12 32.75 -30.17
N GLY A 559 51.74 33.92 -30.18
CA GLY A 559 53.02 34.19 -30.83
C GLY A 559 52.91 34.44 -32.34
N LEU A 560 51.75 34.91 -32.81
CA LEU A 560 51.52 35.28 -34.21
C LEU A 560 51.52 36.81 -34.36
N SER A 561 52.37 37.36 -35.24
CA SER A 561 52.27 38.77 -35.65
C SER A 561 50.90 39.00 -36.27
N CYS A 562 50.16 40.03 -35.83
CA CYS A 562 48.82 40.32 -36.36
C CYS A 562 48.74 41.73 -36.95
N ILE A 563 48.27 41.83 -38.19
CA ILE A 563 47.91 43.08 -38.87
C ILE A 563 46.39 43.15 -38.91
N CYS A 564 45.82 44.25 -38.41
CA CYS A 564 44.40 44.53 -38.46
C CYS A 564 44.17 45.74 -39.35
N ILE A 565 43.26 45.62 -40.30
CA ILE A 565 42.87 46.70 -41.21
C ILE A 565 41.44 47.08 -40.87
N THR A 566 41.21 48.30 -40.37
CA THR A 566 39.91 48.76 -39.82
C THR A 566 39.32 49.91 -40.63
N SER A 567 37.99 50.02 -40.62
CA SER A 567 37.23 51.04 -41.36
C SER A 567 37.43 52.47 -40.83
N LYS A 568 38.01 52.60 -39.64
CA LYS A 568 38.30 53.87 -38.95
C LYS A 568 39.81 54.00 -38.73
N LEU A 569 40.33 55.19 -38.96
CA LEU A 569 41.67 55.59 -38.52
C LEU A 569 41.65 55.95 -37.02
N THR A 570 42.61 55.43 -36.27
CA THR A 570 42.83 55.74 -34.85
C THR A 570 44.24 56.33 -34.67
N GLU A 571 44.48 57.08 -33.59
CA GLU A 571 45.72 57.86 -33.42
C GLU A 571 47.02 57.03 -33.44
N ASP A 572 46.95 55.74 -33.06
CA ASP A 572 48.06 54.78 -33.08
C ASP A 572 48.21 54.00 -34.42
N ALA A 573 47.30 54.18 -35.39
CA ALA A 573 47.22 53.37 -36.61
C ALA A 573 47.91 54.03 -37.82
N LEU A 574 48.46 53.21 -38.72
CA LEU A 574 48.99 53.68 -40.00
C LEU A 574 47.84 53.92 -41.00
N ALA A 575 47.87 55.03 -41.75
CA ALA A 575 46.94 55.27 -42.85
C ALA A 575 47.08 54.21 -43.95
N LEU A 576 45.95 53.71 -44.48
CA LEU A 576 45.92 52.64 -45.48
C LEU A 576 46.59 53.07 -46.79
N SER A 577 46.41 54.32 -47.22
CA SER A 577 47.16 54.92 -48.34
C SER A 577 48.67 54.69 -48.21
N SER A 578 49.28 55.19 -47.13
CA SER A 578 50.72 55.05 -46.86
C SER A 578 51.18 53.60 -46.65
N ALA A 579 50.30 52.72 -46.14
CA ALA A 579 50.59 51.30 -46.01
C ALA A 579 50.64 50.59 -47.37
N VAL A 580 49.75 50.95 -48.30
CA VAL A 580 49.64 50.34 -49.64
C VAL A 580 50.73 50.87 -50.58
N GLU A 581 51.10 52.15 -50.51
CA GLU A 581 52.22 52.73 -51.27
C GLU A 581 53.57 52.10 -50.92
N ASN A 582 53.76 51.69 -49.66
CA ASN A 582 55.01 51.07 -49.19
C ASN A 582 54.71 49.79 -48.39
N PRO A 583 54.44 48.66 -49.06
CA PRO A 583 54.00 47.43 -48.41
C PRO A 583 55.09 46.77 -47.54
N GLU A 584 56.36 47.11 -47.71
CA GLU A 584 57.43 46.66 -46.81
C GLU A 584 57.34 47.28 -45.42
N ARG A 585 56.75 48.48 -45.28
CA ARG A 585 56.71 49.22 -44.01
C ARG A 585 55.86 48.49 -42.94
N PRO A 586 54.63 48.04 -43.21
CA PRO A 586 53.90 47.13 -42.31
C PRO A 586 54.63 45.80 -42.05
N ALA A 587 55.29 45.25 -43.06
CA ALA A 587 55.99 43.96 -42.96
C ALA A 587 57.16 43.99 -41.96
N ARG A 588 57.97 45.06 -41.99
CA ARG A 588 59.09 45.24 -41.05
C ARG A 588 58.58 45.50 -39.62
N ILE A 589 57.65 46.44 -39.45
CA ILE A 589 57.16 46.86 -38.13
C ILE A 589 56.39 45.73 -37.40
N SER A 590 55.65 44.88 -38.13
CA SER A 590 54.93 43.73 -37.54
C SER A 590 55.84 42.55 -37.18
N HIS A 591 57.13 42.56 -37.53
CA HIS A 591 58.14 41.65 -36.98
C HIS A 591 58.87 42.25 -35.76
N ASP A 592 59.18 43.56 -35.76
CA ASP A 592 59.83 44.22 -34.61
C ASP A 592 58.90 44.33 -33.38
N VAL A 593 57.58 44.36 -33.57
CA VAL A 593 56.58 44.55 -32.50
C VAL A 593 55.69 43.31 -32.34
N SER A 594 56.21 42.30 -31.63
CA SER A 594 55.50 41.03 -31.39
C SER A 594 54.30 41.12 -30.42
N ASP A 595 54.31 42.09 -29.51
CA ASP A 595 53.51 42.04 -28.28
C ASP A 595 52.14 42.74 -28.36
N ARG A 596 51.84 43.42 -29.48
CA ARG A 596 50.55 44.06 -29.77
C ARG A 596 50.18 43.93 -31.24
N PRO A 597 48.88 43.86 -31.59
CA PRO A 597 48.47 43.87 -32.99
C PRO A 597 48.81 45.21 -33.65
N TYR A 598 49.24 45.15 -34.92
CA TYR A 598 49.53 46.31 -35.74
C TYR A 598 48.24 46.81 -36.41
N LEU A 599 47.90 48.09 -36.22
CA LEU A 599 46.66 48.68 -36.74
C LEU A 599 46.94 49.51 -38.01
N ILE A 600 46.14 49.27 -39.04
CA ILE A 600 46.08 50.07 -40.27
C ILE A 600 44.63 50.56 -40.40
N GLY A 601 44.44 51.87 -40.46
CA GLY A 601 43.11 52.47 -40.58
C GLY A 601 42.85 52.99 -41.99
N MET A 602 41.63 52.82 -42.49
CA MET A 602 41.19 53.53 -43.69
C MET A 602 41.12 55.03 -43.40
N ASP A 603 41.95 55.79 -44.10
CA ASP A 603 42.00 57.25 -44.10
C ASP A 603 40.95 57.86 -45.04
N GLU A 604 40.54 59.12 -44.81
CA GLU A 604 39.44 59.76 -45.57
C GLU A 604 39.76 59.93 -47.07
N GLU A 605 41.05 59.88 -47.44
CA GLU A 605 41.52 59.92 -48.83
C GLU A 605 41.39 58.56 -49.54
N TRP A 606 41.24 57.45 -48.80
CA TRP A 606 41.17 56.10 -49.37
C TRP A 606 39.79 55.75 -49.94
N GLN A 607 39.65 55.89 -51.26
CA GLN A 607 38.49 55.40 -52.01
C GLN A 607 38.83 54.15 -52.85
N TRP A 608 37.88 53.23 -53.03
CA TRP A 608 38.07 51.94 -53.74
C TRP A 608 38.10 52.06 -55.27
N THR A 609 38.84 53.03 -55.80
CA THR A 609 39.07 53.26 -57.23
C THR A 609 39.71 52.02 -57.90
N PRO A 610 39.65 51.87 -59.24
CA PRO A 610 40.34 50.78 -59.93
C PRO A 610 41.85 50.75 -59.66
N GLU A 611 42.47 51.93 -59.58
CA GLU A 611 43.92 52.08 -59.35
C GLU A 611 44.29 51.73 -57.90
N HIS A 612 43.55 52.25 -56.91
CA HIS A 612 43.74 51.90 -55.51
C HIS A 612 43.51 50.40 -55.25
N ARG A 613 42.54 49.77 -55.93
CA ARG A 613 42.34 48.31 -55.86
C ARG A 613 43.52 47.52 -56.43
N MET A 614 44.17 47.99 -57.50
CA MET A 614 45.38 47.36 -58.04
C MET A 614 46.56 47.46 -57.07
N HIS A 615 46.79 48.64 -56.47
CA HIS A 615 47.84 48.81 -55.47
C HIS A 615 47.57 47.98 -54.20
N TRP A 616 46.31 47.95 -53.73
CA TRP A 616 45.86 47.10 -52.62
C TRP A 616 46.11 45.61 -52.91
N GLN A 617 45.81 45.12 -54.11
CA GLN A 617 46.09 43.75 -54.51
C GLN A 617 47.59 43.43 -54.45
N ALA A 618 48.46 44.34 -54.91
CA ALA A 618 49.90 44.18 -54.83
C ALA A 618 50.40 44.15 -53.37
N ALA A 619 49.92 45.07 -52.53
CA ALA A 619 50.27 45.14 -51.11
C ALA A 619 49.80 43.89 -50.35
N LEU A 620 48.55 43.45 -50.56
CA LEU A 620 48.01 42.24 -49.93
C LEU A 620 48.73 40.97 -50.41
N ALA A 621 49.12 40.89 -51.69
CA ALA A 621 49.93 39.79 -52.22
C ALA A 621 51.36 39.76 -51.65
N HIS A 622 51.92 40.91 -51.26
CA HIS A 622 53.18 41.00 -50.53
C HIS A 622 53.00 40.55 -49.07
N TRP A 623 52.05 41.13 -48.32
CA TRP A 623 51.82 40.77 -46.91
C TRP A 623 51.43 39.30 -46.70
N ARG A 624 50.73 38.68 -47.66
CA ARG A 624 50.39 37.24 -47.63
C ARG A 624 51.62 36.32 -47.70
N GLN A 625 52.79 36.80 -48.08
CA GLN A 625 54.03 36.01 -48.11
C GLN A 625 54.74 35.94 -46.76
N LEU A 626 54.35 36.78 -45.79
CA LEU A 626 54.99 36.85 -44.47
C LEU A 626 54.65 35.61 -43.62
N PRO A 627 55.65 34.83 -43.15
CA PRO A 627 55.40 33.61 -42.39
C PRO A 627 54.93 33.91 -40.97
N GLY A 628 53.91 33.19 -40.50
CA GLY A 628 53.36 33.35 -39.14
C GLY A 628 52.49 34.60 -38.93
N THR A 629 52.26 35.43 -39.95
CA THR A 629 51.42 36.63 -39.86
C THR A 629 49.93 36.30 -40.02
N VAL A 630 49.07 36.95 -39.23
CA VAL A 630 47.60 36.94 -39.38
C VAL A 630 47.15 38.32 -39.84
N ILE A 631 46.39 38.38 -40.93
CA ILE A 631 45.88 39.63 -41.51
C ILE A 631 44.34 39.61 -41.41
N LEU A 632 43.80 40.38 -40.48
CA LEU A 632 42.35 40.56 -40.28
C LEU A 632 41.89 41.85 -40.96
N ILE A 633 40.91 41.76 -41.84
CA ILE A 633 40.44 42.88 -42.67
C ILE A 633 38.97 43.14 -42.36
N GLU A 634 38.67 44.32 -41.82
CA GLU A 634 37.31 44.86 -41.77
C GLU A 634 36.89 45.20 -43.20
N LEU A 635 35.86 44.52 -43.68
CA LEU A 635 35.26 44.85 -44.98
C LEU A 635 34.14 45.88 -44.75
N PRO A 636 33.88 46.81 -45.70
CA PRO A 636 32.73 47.69 -45.62
C PRO A 636 31.41 46.89 -45.56
N SER A 637 30.31 47.55 -45.19
CA SER A 637 28.98 46.91 -45.13
C SER A 637 28.71 46.04 -46.35
N VAL A 638 28.21 44.83 -46.10
CA VAL A 638 27.91 43.78 -47.11
C VAL A 638 26.92 44.27 -48.18
N GLU A 639 26.12 45.29 -47.87
CA GLU A 639 25.17 45.94 -48.78
C GLU A 639 25.83 46.77 -49.89
N ARG A 640 27.12 47.10 -49.79
CA ARG A 640 27.84 47.87 -50.82
C ARG A 640 28.45 46.95 -51.89
N PRO A 641 28.36 47.30 -53.19
CA PRO A 641 28.92 46.47 -54.27
C PRO A 641 30.45 46.42 -54.28
N GLU A 642 31.13 47.43 -53.72
CA GLU A 642 32.58 47.44 -53.54
C GLU A 642 33.07 46.30 -52.63
N THR A 643 32.29 45.95 -51.61
CA THR A 643 32.59 44.90 -50.63
C THR A 643 32.71 43.53 -51.30
N LEU A 644 31.84 43.22 -52.27
CA LEU A 644 31.86 41.96 -53.01
C LEU A 644 33.16 41.78 -53.81
N LEU A 645 33.59 42.83 -54.50
CA LEU A 645 34.80 42.84 -55.34
C LEU A 645 36.11 42.71 -54.52
N ILE A 646 36.07 43.09 -53.24
CA ILE A 646 37.18 42.87 -52.31
C ILE A 646 37.09 41.45 -51.73
N ALA A 647 35.90 41.02 -51.32
CA ALA A 647 35.66 39.72 -50.67
C ALA A 647 35.97 38.52 -51.57
N GLU A 648 35.69 38.61 -52.88
CA GLU A 648 36.00 37.58 -53.89
C GLU A 648 37.48 37.16 -53.87
N GLN A 649 38.37 38.09 -53.53
CA GLN A 649 39.82 37.90 -53.57
C GLN A 649 40.41 37.40 -52.25
N LEU A 650 39.60 37.28 -51.18
CA LEU A 650 40.05 36.84 -49.86
C LEU A 650 39.85 35.32 -49.67
N PRO A 651 40.87 34.57 -49.24
CA PRO A 651 40.78 33.11 -49.11
C PRO A 651 39.88 32.64 -47.96
N ASN A 652 39.55 33.54 -47.03
CA ASN A 652 38.71 33.28 -45.86
C ASN A 652 37.83 34.50 -45.57
N LEU A 653 36.55 34.27 -45.28
CA LEU A 653 35.61 35.29 -44.80
C LEU A 653 34.89 34.82 -43.55
N ILE A 654 34.59 35.74 -42.63
CA ILE A 654 33.81 35.49 -41.40
C ILE A 654 32.63 36.46 -41.37
N TRP A 655 31.45 36.01 -40.97
CA TRP A 655 30.33 36.92 -40.66
C TRP A 655 30.38 37.39 -39.21
N ALA A 656 30.24 38.70 -39.00
CA ALA A 656 30.01 39.33 -37.71
C ALA A 656 28.61 39.98 -37.67
N GLY A 657 27.82 39.71 -36.63
CA GLY A 657 26.55 40.40 -36.39
C GLY A 657 26.11 40.32 -34.94
N SER A 658 25.16 41.15 -34.52
CA SER A 658 24.72 41.25 -33.12
C SER A 658 23.29 40.73 -32.89
N SER A 659 23.05 40.20 -31.68
CA SER A 659 21.72 39.73 -31.27
C SER A 659 20.72 40.88 -31.22
N GLY A 660 19.64 40.75 -31.99
CA GLY A 660 18.55 41.72 -32.10
C GLY A 660 18.71 42.77 -33.20
N GLY A 661 19.85 42.81 -33.90
CA GLY A 661 20.12 43.71 -35.03
C GLY A 661 19.25 43.39 -36.25
N SER A 662 19.82 42.67 -37.21
CA SER A 662 19.19 42.45 -38.51
C SER A 662 18.24 41.24 -38.60
N LEU A 663 17.46 41.20 -39.70
CA LEU A 663 16.49 40.15 -40.01
C LEU A 663 17.18 38.91 -40.62
N VAL A 664 16.81 37.71 -40.16
CA VAL A 664 17.42 36.44 -40.64
C VAL A 664 17.35 36.30 -42.17
N GLN A 665 16.23 36.67 -42.78
CA GLN A 665 16.02 36.56 -44.23
C GLN A 665 16.86 37.57 -45.02
N LYS A 666 16.96 38.84 -44.56
CA LYS A 666 17.82 39.87 -45.20
C LYS A 666 19.28 39.41 -45.28
N ILE A 667 19.79 38.79 -44.21
CA ILE A 667 21.14 38.21 -44.16
C ILE A 667 21.29 37.06 -45.17
N GLN A 668 20.29 36.17 -45.30
CA GLN A 668 20.31 35.07 -46.27
C GLN A 668 20.35 35.59 -47.71
N ASP A 669 19.43 36.50 -48.05
CA ASP A 669 19.29 37.07 -49.40
C ASP A 669 20.58 37.77 -49.84
N THR A 670 21.27 38.46 -48.91
CA THR A 670 22.52 39.15 -49.21
C THR A 670 23.71 38.17 -49.30
N LEU A 671 23.81 37.19 -48.40
CA LEU A 671 24.92 36.21 -48.43
C LEU A 671 24.83 35.20 -49.57
N LEU A 672 23.67 35.02 -50.20
CA LEU A 672 23.57 34.26 -51.46
C LEU A 672 24.44 34.88 -52.55
N MET A 673 24.38 36.21 -52.74
CA MET A 673 25.18 36.92 -53.76
C MET A 673 26.69 36.67 -53.61
N TYR A 674 27.19 36.63 -52.38
CA TYR A 674 28.60 36.37 -52.09
C TYR A 674 28.98 34.91 -52.39
N ARG A 675 28.11 33.96 -52.06
CA ARG A 675 28.32 32.53 -52.36
C ARG A 675 28.32 32.25 -53.87
N ASP A 676 27.42 32.89 -54.60
CA ASP A 676 27.32 32.76 -56.06
C ASP A 676 28.54 33.39 -56.74
N ALA A 677 29.13 34.43 -56.15
CA ALA A 677 30.44 34.98 -56.49
C ALA A 677 31.64 34.16 -55.93
N GLY A 678 31.43 32.91 -55.51
CA GLY A 678 32.50 32.00 -55.06
C GLY A 678 33.15 32.33 -53.70
N CYS A 679 32.67 33.34 -52.98
CA CYS A 679 33.29 33.83 -51.74
C CYS A 679 33.21 32.78 -50.61
N ARG A 680 34.36 32.37 -50.05
CA ARG A 680 34.43 31.33 -49.01
C ARG A 680 34.11 31.87 -47.61
N LEU A 681 32.84 31.81 -47.22
CA LEU A 681 32.41 32.04 -45.84
C LEU A 681 32.78 30.86 -44.94
N VAL A 682 33.76 31.06 -44.05
CA VAL A 682 34.37 30.03 -43.19
C VAL A 682 33.63 29.87 -41.87
N ALA A 683 33.19 30.97 -41.26
CA ALA A 683 32.59 30.97 -39.93
C ALA A 683 31.62 32.14 -39.72
N ALA A 684 30.87 32.09 -38.62
CA ALA A 684 30.06 33.20 -38.15
C ALA A 684 30.26 33.45 -36.64
N LEU A 685 30.11 34.70 -36.21
CA LEU A 685 30.27 35.18 -34.83
C LEU A 685 29.06 36.04 -34.42
N LEU A 686 28.56 35.82 -33.20
CA LEU A 686 27.40 36.54 -32.63
C LEU A 686 27.82 37.43 -31.46
N ASP A 687 27.60 38.75 -31.55
CA ASP A 687 27.74 39.68 -30.41
C ASP A 687 26.44 39.71 -29.58
N ARG A 688 26.54 40.04 -28.29
CA ARG A 688 25.42 40.25 -27.35
C ARG A 688 24.50 39.03 -27.19
N ALA A 689 25.05 37.82 -27.33
CA ALA A 689 24.29 36.58 -27.25
C ALA A 689 23.56 36.41 -25.89
N PRO A 690 22.36 35.79 -25.88
CA PRO A 690 21.58 35.57 -24.66
C PRO A 690 22.20 34.49 -23.76
N GLU A 691 22.28 34.76 -22.45
CA GLU A 691 22.79 33.83 -21.44
C GLU A 691 21.66 32.99 -20.81
N LEU A 692 21.74 31.65 -20.90
CA LEU A 692 20.97 30.80 -19.99
C LEU A 692 21.64 30.80 -18.60
N ARG A 693 21.15 31.65 -17.70
CA ARG A 693 21.65 31.75 -16.32
C ARG A 693 21.16 30.56 -15.47
N PRO A 694 22.02 29.60 -15.06
CA PRO A 694 21.57 28.42 -14.31
C PRO A 694 21.00 28.79 -12.93
N ALA A 695 21.45 29.90 -12.34
CA ALA A 695 20.90 30.43 -11.09
C ALA A 695 19.42 30.85 -11.19
N LEU A 696 18.90 31.20 -12.38
CA LEU A 696 17.47 31.44 -12.57
C LEU A 696 16.69 30.12 -12.69
N LEU A 697 17.23 29.10 -13.37
CA LEU A 697 16.62 27.76 -13.42
C LEU A 697 16.56 27.12 -12.02
N ALA A 698 17.60 27.29 -11.20
CA ALA A 698 17.58 26.87 -9.79
C ALA A 698 16.50 27.61 -8.98
N ARG A 699 16.33 28.93 -9.18
CA ARG A 699 15.25 29.71 -8.55
C ARG A 699 13.86 29.29 -9.03
N PHE A 700 13.71 28.89 -10.30
CA PHE A 700 12.48 28.32 -10.84
C PHE A 700 12.15 26.98 -10.16
N ALA A 701 13.12 26.08 -9.99
CA ALA A 701 12.93 24.83 -9.28
C ALA A 701 12.50 25.05 -7.81
N ILE A 702 13.16 25.99 -7.12
CA ILE A 702 12.82 26.36 -5.73
C ILE A 702 11.42 27.01 -5.64
N LEU A 703 11.07 27.92 -6.56
CA LEU A 703 9.76 28.57 -6.54
C LEU A 703 8.62 27.60 -6.92
N ALA A 704 8.87 26.64 -7.81
CA ALA A 704 7.94 25.54 -8.07
C ALA A 704 7.76 24.63 -6.85
N LEU A 705 8.83 24.41 -6.06
CA LEU A 705 8.77 23.69 -4.78
C LEU A 705 7.99 24.44 -3.69
N LEU A 706 7.94 25.77 -3.75
CA LEU A 706 7.26 26.64 -2.78
C LEU A 706 5.78 26.89 -3.12
N LEU A 707 5.43 26.97 -4.41
CA LEU A 707 4.03 27.13 -4.87
C LEU A 707 3.34 25.78 -5.11
N GLY A 708 4.09 24.74 -5.47
CA GLY A 708 3.66 23.35 -5.39
C GLY A 708 3.57 22.94 -3.93
N GLY A 709 2.44 23.27 -3.28
CA GLY A 709 2.21 23.08 -1.86
C GLY A 709 2.62 21.67 -1.43
N SER A 710 3.72 21.60 -0.69
CA SER A 710 4.35 20.33 -0.28
C SER A 710 3.50 19.63 0.77
N ILE A 711 2.46 18.92 0.32
CA ILE A 711 2.07 17.67 0.97
C ILE A 711 3.37 16.87 1.08
N PRO A 712 3.85 16.51 2.29
CA PRO A 712 4.96 15.61 2.40
C PRO A 712 4.52 14.30 1.74
N ALA A 713 5.07 14.01 0.55
CA ALA A 713 5.05 12.69 -0.03
C ALA A 713 5.91 11.80 0.88
N GLN A 714 5.33 11.44 2.03
CA GLN A 714 5.86 10.52 3.01
C GLN A 714 6.00 9.19 2.28
N ALA A 715 7.17 9.01 1.67
CA ALA A 715 7.41 7.98 0.68
C ALA A 715 7.00 6.65 1.27
N GLN A 716 5.89 6.09 0.76
CA GLN A 716 5.34 4.84 1.22
C GLN A 716 6.43 3.81 1.01
N THR A 717 7.10 3.47 2.12
CA THR A 717 8.31 2.66 2.08
C THR A 717 7.83 1.28 1.71
N SER A 718 7.96 0.91 0.45
CA SER A 718 7.31 -0.26 -0.12
C SER A 718 8.04 -1.50 0.40
N LEU A 719 7.54 -2.03 1.52
CA LEU A 719 8.14 -3.17 2.19
C LEU A 719 8.23 -4.35 1.21
N PRO A 720 9.40 -5.00 1.08
CA PRO A 720 9.55 -6.16 0.24
C PRO A 720 8.74 -7.35 0.80
N LEU A 721 8.40 -8.26 -0.10
CA LEU A 721 7.84 -9.58 0.20
C LEU A 721 8.94 -10.54 0.65
N GLY A 722 8.56 -11.61 1.34
CA GLY A 722 9.45 -12.69 1.74
C GLY A 722 8.73 -14.05 1.83
N PRO A 723 9.48 -15.13 2.12
CA PRO A 723 8.93 -16.49 2.23
C PRO A 723 7.76 -16.59 3.21
N GLY A 724 6.67 -17.23 2.80
CA GLY A 724 5.45 -17.39 3.59
C GLY A 724 4.45 -16.23 3.53
N ASP A 725 4.77 -15.10 2.87
CA ASP A 725 3.76 -14.09 2.57
C ASP A 725 2.76 -14.62 1.53
N ALA A 726 1.48 -14.28 1.67
CA ALA A 726 0.43 -14.69 0.72
C ALA A 726 -0.14 -13.47 -0.02
N ILE A 727 -0.30 -13.59 -1.34
CA ILE A 727 -0.79 -12.54 -2.22
C ILE A 727 -1.91 -13.04 -3.15
N ASN A 728 -2.83 -12.15 -3.49
CA ASN A 728 -3.87 -12.37 -4.48
C ASN A 728 -3.40 -11.80 -5.83
N ILE A 729 -3.60 -12.55 -6.91
CA ILE A 729 -3.21 -12.15 -8.26
C ILE A 729 -4.39 -12.32 -9.21
N ASN A 730 -4.71 -11.28 -9.99
CA ASN A 730 -5.67 -11.39 -11.10
C ASN A 730 -5.14 -10.72 -12.37
N MET A 731 -5.78 -11.02 -13.50
CA MET A 731 -5.55 -10.37 -14.79
C MET A 731 -6.90 -9.86 -15.33
N PRO A 732 -7.22 -8.56 -15.20
CA PRO A 732 -8.52 -8.04 -15.61
C PRO A 732 -8.76 -8.24 -17.11
N GLY A 733 -9.98 -8.66 -17.47
CA GLY A 733 -10.36 -9.00 -18.84
C GLY A 733 -10.15 -10.48 -19.23
N PHE A 734 -9.65 -11.32 -18.32
CA PHE A 734 -9.51 -12.76 -18.53
C PHE A 734 -10.24 -13.55 -17.41
N GLU A 735 -11.39 -14.14 -17.75
CA GLU A 735 -12.19 -14.93 -16.80
C GLU A 735 -11.46 -16.20 -16.32
N GLY A 736 -11.66 -16.58 -15.06
CA GLY A 736 -11.01 -17.78 -14.48
C GLY A 736 -9.51 -17.63 -14.18
N HIS A 737 -8.90 -16.48 -14.43
CA HIS A 737 -7.47 -16.22 -14.13
C HIS A 737 -7.19 -15.58 -12.75
N GLU A 738 -8.22 -15.27 -11.96
CA GLU A 738 -8.05 -14.87 -10.55
C GLU A 738 -7.50 -16.05 -9.72
N ARG A 739 -6.49 -15.79 -8.90
CA ARG A 739 -5.95 -16.73 -7.90
C ARG A 739 -5.77 -16.01 -6.57
N LYS A 740 -6.28 -16.62 -5.50
CA LYS A 740 -6.23 -16.08 -4.14
C LYS A 740 -5.21 -16.85 -3.31
N ASP A 741 -4.65 -16.15 -2.33
CA ASP A 741 -3.74 -16.70 -1.32
C ASP A 741 -2.55 -17.51 -1.90
N ILE A 742 -1.95 -17.01 -2.99
CA ILE A 742 -0.70 -17.55 -3.51
C ILE A 742 0.41 -17.23 -2.49
N ALA A 743 0.88 -18.25 -1.79
CA ALA A 743 2.02 -18.14 -0.90
C ALA A 743 3.34 -18.04 -1.69
N VAL A 744 4.23 -17.16 -1.24
CA VAL A 744 5.66 -17.18 -1.61
C VAL A 744 6.30 -18.39 -0.94
N GLY A 745 6.94 -19.24 -1.73
CA GLY A 745 7.59 -20.47 -1.27
C GLY A 745 8.76 -20.24 -0.29
N PRO A 746 9.23 -21.30 0.39
CA PRO A 746 10.38 -21.24 1.29
C PRO A 746 11.70 -20.88 0.57
N ASP A 747 11.73 -21.06 -0.75
CA ASP A 747 12.78 -20.67 -1.69
C ASP A 747 12.65 -19.20 -2.18
N GLY A 748 11.62 -18.48 -1.74
CA GLY A 748 11.34 -17.10 -2.13
C GLY A 748 10.66 -16.95 -3.50
N ARG A 749 10.19 -18.04 -4.13
CA ARG A 749 9.55 -18.02 -5.46
C ARG A 749 8.03 -18.13 -5.38
N LEU A 750 7.35 -17.77 -6.46
CA LEU A 750 5.95 -18.11 -6.69
C LEU A 750 5.73 -18.49 -8.15
N THR A 751 4.60 -19.18 -8.40
CA THR A 751 4.15 -19.58 -9.73
C THR A 751 2.73 -19.08 -9.94
N TYR A 752 2.48 -18.41 -11.08
CA TYR A 752 1.16 -17.92 -11.46
C TYR A 752 0.94 -18.12 -12.96
N LEU A 753 -0.05 -18.96 -13.31
CA LEU A 753 -0.33 -19.37 -14.69
C LEU A 753 0.92 -19.98 -15.34
N GLN A 754 1.35 -19.49 -16.51
CA GLN A 754 2.58 -19.92 -17.19
C GLN A 754 3.85 -19.25 -16.66
N ALA A 755 3.73 -18.21 -15.82
CA ALA A 755 4.88 -17.59 -15.15
C ALA A 755 5.28 -18.43 -13.93
N HIS A 756 6.16 -19.40 -14.17
CA HIS A 756 6.77 -20.27 -13.16
C HIS A 756 8.04 -19.63 -12.58
N ASP A 757 8.46 -20.09 -11.40
CA ASP A 757 9.76 -19.75 -10.79
C ASP A 757 10.03 -18.23 -10.60
N ILE A 758 8.96 -17.44 -10.43
CA ILE A 758 9.06 -16.00 -10.22
C ILE A 758 9.53 -15.75 -8.78
N GLU A 759 10.84 -15.61 -8.61
CA GLU A 759 11.48 -15.03 -7.43
C GLU A 759 10.76 -13.71 -7.05
N ALA A 760 10.15 -13.71 -5.87
CA ALA A 760 9.31 -12.66 -5.32
C ALA A 760 9.82 -12.14 -3.97
N ALA A 761 10.57 -12.96 -3.23
CA ALA A 761 11.27 -12.50 -2.03
C ALA A 761 12.25 -11.35 -2.37
N GLY A 762 12.29 -10.33 -1.52
CA GLY A 762 13.08 -9.12 -1.73
C GLY A 762 12.46 -8.11 -2.70
N LEU A 763 11.44 -8.48 -3.48
CA LEU A 763 10.74 -7.54 -4.38
C LEU A 763 9.59 -6.82 -3.67
N THR A 764 9.35 -5.58 -4.07
CA THR A 764 8.11 -4.86 -3.74
C THR A 764 6.94 -5.36 -4.59
N ILE A 765 5.71 -5.08 -4.16
CA ILE A 765 4.48 -5.48 -4.88
C ILE A 765 4.46 -4.91 -6.31
N ASP A 766 4.93 -3.67 -6.51
CA ASP A 766 5.03 -3.04 -7.83
C ASP A 766 6.08 -3.71 -8.73
N GLN A 767 7.27 -4.01 -8.19
CA GLN A 767 8.33 -4.73 -8.91
C GLN A 767 7.91 -6.14 -9.31
N LEU A 768 7.24 -6.86 -8.39
CA LEU A 768 6.69 -8.19 -8.67
C LEU A 768 5.60 -8.12 -9.75
N ARG A 769 4.71 -7.12 -9.70
CA ARG A 769 3.70 -6.88 -10.74
C ARG A 769 4.36 -6.62 -12.10
N GLU A 770 5.46 -5.87 -12.15
CA GLU A 770 6.21 -5.64 -13.40
C GLU A 770 6.92 -6.89 -13.92
N LYS A 771 7.55 -7.69 -13.04
CA LYS A 771 8.18 -8.97 -13.37
C LYS A 771 7.15 -9.97 -13.93
N LEU A 772 5.98 -10.08 -13.30
CA LEU A 772 4.84 -10.88 -13.78
C LEU A 772 4.28 -10.37 -15.11
N ASN A 773 4.13 -9.06 -15.29
CA ASN A 773 3.71 -8.46 -16.56
C ASN A 773 4.70 -8.76 -17.69
N LEU A 774 6.01 -8.74 -17.43
CA LEU A 774 7.04 -9.00 -18.43
C LEU A 774 6.99 -10.46 -18.91
N GLU A 775 6.88 -11.42 -17.99
CA GLU A 775 6.84 -12.84 -18.35
C GLU A 775 5.51 -13.25 -18.99
N LEU A 776 4.37 -12.77 -18.49
CA LEU A 776 3.07 -13.13 -19.05
C LEU A 776 2.80 -12.50 -20.43
N ARG A 777 3.50 -11.42 -20.81
CA ARG A 777 3.47 -10.87 -22.19
C ARG A 777 3.95 -11.86 -23.25
N ARG A 778 4.74 -12.88 -22.88
CA ARG A 778 5.16 -13.96 -23.79
C ARG A 778 3.97 -14.87 -24.20
N TYR A 779 2.91 -14.90 -23.38
CA TYR A 779 1.76 -15.80 -23.54
C TYR A 779 0.43 -15.05 -23.80
N TYR A 780 0.29 -13.82 -23.30
CA TYR A 780 -0.93 -13.02 -23.39
C TYR A 780 -0.67 -11.62 -23.98
N ARG A 781 -1.43 -11.26 -25.02
CA ARG A 781 -1.46 -9.89 -25.55
C ARG A 781 -2.08 -8.97 -24.49
N ASN A 782 -1.45 -7.81 -24.25
CA ASN A 782 -1.86 -6.82 -23.25
C ASN A 782 -1.99 -7.37 -21.81
N ALA A 783 -1.15 -8.34 -21.42
CA ALA A 783 -1.05 -8.80 -20.03
C ALA A 783 -0.91 -7.61 -19.06
N ARG A 784 -1.91 -7.46 -18.18
CA ARG A 784 -1.95 -6.50 -17.08
C ARG A 784 -2.35 -7.24 -15.82
N VAL A 785 -1.38 -7.50 -14.97
CA VAL A 785 -1.56 -8.17 -13.68
C VAL A 785 -1.89 -7.15 -12.61
N VAL A 786 -2.87 -7.46 -11.75
CA VAL A 786 -3.08 -6.80 -10.47
C VAL A 786 -2.63 -7.75 -9.36
N VAL A 787 -1.79 -7.25 -8.47
CA VAL A 787 -1.30 -7.96 -7.28
C VAL A 787 -1.79 -7.20 -6.05
N THR A 788 -2.44 -7.88 -5.10
CA THR A 788 -2.79 -7.32 -3.80
C THR A 788 -2.32 -8.24 -2.68
N PRO A 789 -1.77 -7.71 -1.56
CA PRO A 789 -1.33 -8.56 -0.46
C PRO A 789 -2.54 -9.17 0.26
N SER A 790 -2.42 -10.41 0.71
CA SER A 790 -3.42 -11.11 1.53
C SER A 790 -2.96 -11.21 2.98
N THR A 791 -1.81 -11.83 3.23
CA THR A 791 -1.20 -11.87 4.57
C THR A 791 0.31 -11.67 4.51
N PHE A 792 0.87 -10.95 5.49
CA PHE A 792 2.30 -10.86 5.72
C PHE A 792 2.69 -11.78 6.88
N GLN A 793 3.56 -12.74 6.61
CA GLN A 793 4.05 -13.74 7.58
C GLN A 793 5.58 -13.82 7.58
N SER A 794 6.27 -13.35 6.54
CA SER A 794 7.74 -13.37 6.43
C SER A 794 8.42 -12.41 7.41
N ARG A 795 7.75 -11.31 7.77
CA ARG A 795 8.28 -10.22 8.61
C ARG A 795 7.71 -10.30 10.02
N LYS A 796 8.55 -10.62 11.01
CA LYS A 796 8.16 -10.70 12.44
C LYS A 796 9.16 -10.00 13.34
N VAL A 797 8.67 -9.54 14.49
CA VAL A 797 9.46 -8.98 15.61
C VAL A 797 9.14 -9.80 16.85
N TYR A 798 10.14 -10.09 17.67
CA TYR A 798 10.01 -10.96 18.83
C TYR A 798 9.97 -10.13 20.12
N VAL A 799 8.90 -10.25 20.90
CA VAL A 799 8.72 -9.53 22.17
C VAL A 799 8.59 -10.54 23.32
N LEU A 800 9.58 -10.58 24.20
CA LEU A 800 9.65 -11.50 25.34
C LEU A 800 9.82 -10.76 26.67
N GLY A 801 9.51 -11.47 27.77
CA GLY A 801 9.70 -10.98 29.15
C GLY A 801 8.38 -10.59 29.84
N LYS A 802 8.33 -9.42 30.45
CA LYS A 802 7.19 -8.86 31.20
C LYS A 802 6.33 -7.91 30.35
N VAL A 803 5.78 -8.45 29.28
CA VAL A 803 4.71 -7.85 28.45
C VAL A 803 3.45 -8.72 28.49
N VAL A 804 2.27 -8.17 28.22
CA VAL A 804 1.00 -8.91 28.34
C VAL A 804 0.90 -10.07 27.34
N LYS A 805 1.22 -9.83 26.06
CA LYS A 805 1.32 -10.87 25.01
C LYS A 805 2.79 -11.09 24.66
N LYS A 806 3.25 -12.34 24.74
CA LYS A 806 4.66 -12.74 24.53
C LYS A 806 4.77 -13.61 23.29
N GLY A 807 5.75 -13.35 22.43
CA GLY A 807 5.97 -14.14 21.21
C GLY A 807 6.36 -13.30 20.00
N ALA A 808 6.02 -13.78 18.81
CA ALA A 808 6.30 -13.11 17.54
C ALA A 808 5.08 -12.29 17.06
N ILE A 809 5.30 -11.02 16.74
CA ILE A 809 4.31 -10.10 16.16
C ILE A 809 4.65 -9.88 14.69
N ASN A 810 3.69 -10.05 13.78
CA ASN A 810 3.90 -9.85 12.35
C ASN A 810 3.90 -8.34 12.00
N LEU A 811 4.76 -7.91 11.06
CA LEU A 811 4.82 -6.52 10.58
C LEU A 811 4.04 -6.34 9.27
N ASP A 812 2.81 -5.84 9.38
CA ASP A 812 2.00 -5.37 8.25
C ASP A 812 2.49 -4.02 7.68
N ARG A 813 2.91 -3.13 8.58
CA ARG A 813 3.39 -1.77 8.31
C ARG A 813 4.69 -1.48 9.10
N PRO A 814 5.42 -0.38 8.82
CA PRO A 814 6.50 0.08 9.69
C PRO A 814 5.93 0.43 11.08
N LEU A 815 6.48 -0.17 12.14
CA LEU A 815 6.11 0.12 13.54
C LEU A 815 7.31 0.69 14.31
N THR A 816 7.01 1.42 15.38
CA THR A 816 7.97 1.85 16.40
C THR A 816 7.93 0.94 17.63
N ILE A 817 8.96 1.04 18.49
CA ILE A 817 9.04 0.26 19.75
C ILE A 817 7.78 0.44 20.61
N LEU A 818 7.28 1.67 20.74
CA LEU A 818 6.07 1.97 21.51
C LEU A 818 4.82 1.30 20.91
N GLU A 819 4.68 1.31 19.58
CA GLU A 819 3.57 0.63 18.89
C GLU A 819 3.66 -0.90 19.03
N VAL A 820 4.87 -1.48 18.97
CA VAL A 820 5.08 -2.92 19.19
C VAL A 820 4.71 -3.36 20.60
N VAL A 821 5.08 -2.57 21.62
CA VAL A 821 4.67 -2.83 23.02
C VAL A 821 3.16 -2.62 23.19
N SER A 822 2.55 -1.69 22.47
CA SER A 822 1.09 -1.49 22.46
C SER A 822 0.35 -2.67 21.82
N GLU A 823 0.83 -3.20 20.70
CA GLU A 823 0.28 -4.39 20.03
C GLU A 823 0.45 -5.65 20.91
N ALA A 824 1.55 -5.73 21.66
CA ALA A 824 1.78 -6.71 22.72
C ALA A 824 0.85 -6.54 23.95
N GLY A 825 -0.04 -5.54 23.97
CA GLY A 825 -0.99 -5.29 25.05
C GLY A 825 -0.40 -4.54 26.26
N GLY A 826 0.77 -3.92 26.10
CA GLY A 826 1.47 -3.19 27.15
C GLY A 826 2.40 -4.05 28.00
N LEU A 827 3.01 -3.40 28.99
CA LEU A 827 3.86 -4.03 30.01
C LEU A 827 3.00 -4.84 30.99
N GLU A 828 3.53 -5.95 31.50
CA GLU A 828 2.83 -6.81 32.45
C GLU A 828 2.77 -6.10 33.82
N THR A 829 1.57 -5.81 34.31
CA THR A 829 1.34 -5.15 35.61
C THR A 829 0.91 -6.14 36.70
N GLY A 830 1.14 -5.76 37.96
CA GLY A 830 0.68 -6.50 39.14
C GLY A 830 0.25 -5.56 40.26
N LEU A 831 -0.39 -6.12 41.30
CA LEU A 831 -0.81 -5.37 42.48
C LEU A 831 0.22 -5.50 43.60
N PHE A 832 0.75 -4.37 44.07
CA PHE A 832 1.62 -4.29 45.25
C PHE A 832 1.08 -3.23 46.21
N GLN A 833 0.77 -3.63 47.45
CA GLN A 833 0.21 -2.74 48.48
C GLN A 833 -1.01 -1.92 47.99
N GLN A 834 -1.94 -2.61 47.31
CA GLN A 834 -3.15 -2.04 46.66
C GLN A 834 -2.91 -1.10 45.46
N ASN A 835 -1.66 -0.74 45.13
CA ASN A 835 -1.33 0.01 43.92
C ASN A 835 -0.99 -0.94 42.76
N THR A 836 -1.33 -0.52 41.54
CA THR A 836 -0.85 -1.17 40.31
C THR A 836 0.58 -0.75 40.03
N VAL A 837 1.47 -1.72 39.80
CA VAL A 837 2.89 -1.51 39.53
C VAL A 837 3.30 -2.33 38.30
N GLU A 838 4.13 -1.76 37.44
CA GLU A 838 4.71 -2.47 36.29
C GLU A 838 5.75 -3.50 36.76
N LEU A 839 5.68 -4.72 36.24
CA LEU A 839 6.59 -5.81 36.63
C LEU A 839 7.85 -5.87 35.76
N ALA A 840 7.97 -4.98 34.77
CA ALA A 840 9.10 -4.89 33.85
C ALA A 840 10.21 -3.98 34.37
N ASP A 841 11.46 -4.43 34.30
CA ASP A 841 12.66 -3.63 34.57
C ASP A 841 13.07 -2.90 33.27
N LEU A 842 12.63 -1.65 33.13
CA LEU A 842 12.84 -0.84 31.93
C LEU A 842 14.32 -0.42 31.74
N GLY A 843 15.05 -0.14 32.81
CA GLY A 843 16.47 0.20 32.75
C GLY A 843 17.35 -0.96 32.26
N ARG A 844 16.94 -2.20 32.51
CA ARG A 844 17.57 -3.41 31.94
C ARG A 844 16.93 -3.94 30.67
N SER A 845 15.79 -3.39 30.24
CA SER A 845 15.15 -3.77 28.99
C SER A 845 16.05 -3.41 27.79
N PHE A 846 15.95 -4.19 26.72
CA PHE A 846 16.78 -3.96 25.53
C PHE A 846 16.15 -4.42 24.23
N VAL A 847 16.65 -3.85 23.13
CA VAL A 847 16.36 -4.28 21.76
C VAL A 847 17.65 -4.77 21.11
N MET A 848 17.63 -5.96 20.53
CA MET A 848 18.69 -6.49 19.67
C MET A 848 18.26 -6.39 18.21
N ARG A 849 19.19 -5.98 17.34
CA ARG A 849 19.07 -6.07 15.89
C ARG A 849 20.20 -6.94 15.36
N GLY A 850 19.86 -8.12 14.84
CA GLY A 850 20.84 -9.16 14.54
C GLY A 850 21.62 -9.56 15.81
N GLN A 851 22.94 -9.33 15.81
CA GLN A 851 23.82 -9.60 16.96
C GLN A 851 24.17 -8.37 17.81
N SER A 852 23.65 -7.18 17.47
CA SER A 852 23.99 -5.92 18.15
C SER A 852 22.83 -5.40 19.02
N ARG A 853 23.13 -4.93 20.23
CA ARG A 853 22.17 -4.18 21.06
C ARG A 853 22.02 -2.76 20.50
N LEU A 854 20.77 -2.33 20.25
CA LEU A 854 20.49 -0.95 19.88
C LEU A 854 20.69 -0.02 21.09
N PRO A 855 21.28 1.18 20.91
CA PRO A 855 21.53 2.14 21.99
C PRO A 855 20.27 2.95 22.35
N VAL A 856 19.20 2.24 22.73
CA VAL A 856 17.89 2.81 23.08
C VAL A 856 17.67 2.71 24.59
N ASN A 857 17.32 3.82 25.23
CA ASN A 857 16.91 3.86 26.63
C ASN A 857 15.38 3.73 26.74
N LEU A 858 14.90 2.54 27.09
CA LEU A 858 13.47 2.24 27.23
C LEU A 858 12.86 2.84 28.49
N GLU A 859 13.65 3.07 29.54
CA GLU A 859 13.20 3.77 30.75
C GLU A 859 12.88 5.24 30.44
N ALA A 860 13.76 5.92 29.69
CA ALA A 860 13.51 7.28 29.22
C ALA A 860 12.32 7.37 28.25
N LEU A 861 12.13 6.36 27.38
CA LEU A 861 10.99 6.29 26.47
C LEU A 861 9.65 6.20 27.23
N PHE A 862 9.51 5.24 28.14
CA PHE A 862 8.23 4.93 28.78
C PHE A 862 7.95 5.76 30.05
N LEU A 863 8.96 6.08 30.88
CA LEU A 863 8.76 6.83 32.14
C LEU A 863 9.01 8.34 32.01
N HIS A 864 9.75 8.79 31.00
CA HIS A 864 10.06 10.22 30.81
C HIS A 864 9.52 10.79 29.50
N GLY A 865 8.92 9.96 28.64
CA GLY A 865 8.31 10.38 27.38
C GLY A 865 9.32 10.86 26.32
N ASP A 866 10.59 10.45 26.42
CA ASP A 866 11.61 10.81 25.44
C ASP A 866 11.39 10.08 24.11
N MET A 867 10.61 10.71 23.23
CA MET A 867 10.30 10.21 21.90
C MET A 867 11.53 10.08 20.98
N SER A 868 12.70 10.64 21.33
CA SER A 868 13.93 10.39 20.57
C SER A 868 14.39 8.93 20.68
N GLN A 869 13.98 8.23 21.75
CA GLN A 869 14.22 6.80 21.96
C GLN A 869 13.23 5.90 21.18
N ASN A 870 12.17 6.45 20.57
CA ASN A 870 11.14 5.64 19.91
C ASN A 870 11.54 5.20 18.48
N VAL A 871 12.60 4.39 18.41
CA VAL A 871 13.16 3.89 17.16
C VAL A 871 12.18 2.95 16.44
N ARG A 872 12.25 2.91 15.10
CA ARG A 872 11.50 1.96 14.27
C ARG A 872 12.06 0.56 14.37
N VAL A 873 11.19 -0.44 14.53
CA VAL A 873 11.58 -1.85 14.50
C VAL A 873 11.73 -2.36 13.07
N GLU A 874 12.63 -3.32 12.89
CA GLU A 874 12.87 -4.02 11.63
C GLU A 874 12.57 -5.54 11.78
N PRO A 875 12.27 -6.25 10.67
CA PRO A 875 12.04 -7.69 10.72
C PRO A 875 13.24 -8.43 11.32
N GLY A 876 13.01 -9.26 12.34
CA GLY A 876 14.04 -9.96 13.09
C GLY A 876 14.54 -9.24 14.35
N ASP A 877 14.07 -8.01 14.64
CA ASP A 877 14.35 -7.36 15.92
C ASP A 877 13.79 -8.18 17.11
N TYR A 878 14.52 -8.14 18.22
CA TYR A 878 14.21 -8.85 19.45
C TYR A 878 14.17 -7.88 20.64
N LEU A 879 12.99 -7.70 21.23
CA LEU A 879 12.73 -6.87 22.40
C LEU A 879 12.61 -7.75 23.65
N TYR A 880 13.37 -7.43 24.70
CA TYR A 880 13.34 -8.17 25.96
C TYR A 880 13.10 -7.25 27.16
N PHE A 881 12.09 -7.60 27.95
CA PHE A 881 11.66 -6.88 29.15
C PHE A 881 11.85 -7.75 30.41
N PRO A 882 13.01 -7.68 31.10
CA PRO A 882 13.27 -8.48 32.31
C PRO A 882 12.29 -8.15 33.46
N SER A 883 12.25 -9.00 34.50
CA SER A 883 11.32 -8.86 35.62
C SER A 883 11.95 -8.12 36.80
N ALA A 884 11.27 -7.08 37.30
CA ALA A 884 11.73 -6.22 38.39
C ALA A 884 11.95 -6.97 39.73
N ASN A 885 11.17 -8.01 40.02
CA ASN A 885 11.21 -8.77 41.27
C ASN A 885 12.36 -9.81 41.38
N SER A 886 13.48 -9.62 40.66
CA SER A 886 14.66 -10.52 40.69
C SER A 886 15.53 -10.35 41.94
N ASN A 887 14.98 -10.72 43.11
CA ASN A 887 15.77 -10.96 44.33
C ASN A 887 16.55 -12.27 44.15
N GLU A 888 17.72 -12.20 43.54
CA GLU A 888 18.57 -13.36 43.24
C GLU A 888 19.90 -13.33 44.01
N ILE A 889 20.43 -14.51 44.28
CA ILE A 889 21.81 -14.76 44.75
C ILE A 889 22.52 -15.70 43.77
N TYR A 890 23.85 -15.64 43.73
CA TYR A 890 24.66 -16.46 42.84
C TYR A 890 25.38 -17.54 43.65
N VAL A 891 25.17 -18.83 43.35
CA VAL A 891 25.87 -19.94 44.02
C VAL A 891 26.77 -20.63 43.01
N LEU A 892 28.08 -20.56 43.25
CA LEU A 892 29.14 -20.87 42.28
C LEU A 892 30.26 -21.72 42.90
N GLY A 893 31.05 -22.38 42.04
CA GLY A 893 32.14 -23.24 42.45
C GLY A 893 31.66 -24.66 42.81
N ASP A 894 32.28 -25.27 43.82
CA ASP A 894 32.23 -26.72 44.08
C ASP A 894 30.93 -27.20 44.77
N VAL A 895 29.78 -26.85 44.20
CA VAL A 895 28.43 -27.34 44.52
C VAL A 895 27.86 -28.16 43.36
N LYS A 896 26.89 -29.05 43.62
CA LYS A 896 26.34 -29.95 42.58
C LYS A 896 25.54 -29.22 41.50
N MET A 897 24.88 -28.11 41.84
CA MET A 897 24.09 -27.29 40.91
C MET A 897 24.46 -25.82 41.10
N GLN A 898 25.35 -25.32 40.24
CA GLN A 898 25.74 -23.90 40.19
C GLN A 898 24.70 -23.09 39.40
N GLY A 899 24.48 -21.82 39.79
CA GLY A 899 23.58 -20.92 39.07
C GLY A 899 23.04 -19.77 39.94
N THR A 900 22.07 -19.03 39.41
CA THR A 900 21.25 -18.09 40.19
C THR A 900 20.18 -18.85 40.98
N GLN A 901 19.87 -18.36 42.17
CA GLN A 901 18.80 -18.86 43.03
C GLN A 901 17.97 -17.69 43.57
N GLY A 902 16.66 -17.89 43.74
CA GLY A 902 15.78 -16.89 44.32
C GLY A 902 16.00 -16.74 45.82
N LEU A 903 16.28 -15.52 46.29
CA LEU A 903 16.48 -15.20 47.70
C LEU A 903 15.13 -15.14 48.43
N LEU A 904 14.79 -16.20 49.13
CA LEU A 904 13.66 -16.25 50.06
C LEU A 904 13.97 -15.45 51.35
N ALA A 905 12.93 -15.03 52.07
CA ALA A 905 13.08 -14.34 53.34
C ALA A 905 13.90 -15.18 54.34
N HIS A 906 14.93 -14.56 54.92
CA HIS A 906 15.89 -15.18 55.86
C HIS A 906 16.79 -16.30 55.30
N THR A 907 16.95 -16.41 53.97
CA THR A 907 17.90 -17.34 53.36
C THR A 907 19.33 -17.17 53.91
N SER A 908 19.97 -18.30 54.20
CA SER A 908 21.33 -18.41 54.70
C SER A 908 22.26 -19.09 53.70
N VAL A 909 23.57 -19.04 53.97
CA VAL A 909 24.58 -19.79 53.20
C VAL A 909 24.28 -21.30 53.22
N HIS A 910 23.84 -21.87 54.35
CA HIS A 910 23.52 -23.30 54.40
C HIS A 910 22.27 -23.65 53.59
N SER A 911 21.24 -22.80 53.57
CA SER A 911 20.04 -23.08 52.77
C SER A 911 20.31 -22.93 51.26
N ALA A 912 21.12 -21.95 50.84
CA ALA A 912 21.49 -21.78 49.43
C ALA A 912 22.35 -22.94 48.91
N ILE A 913 23.31 -23.42 49.71
CA ILE A 913 24.14 -24.58 49.35
C ILE A 913 23.30 -25.88 49.38
N ALA A 914 22.35 -26.02 50.30
CA ALA A 914 21.41 -27.15 50.28
C ALA A 914 20.52 -27.15 49.02
N GLN A 915 20.01 -25.99 48.61
CA GLN A 915 19.25 -25.81 47.36
C GLN A 915 20.12 -26.05 46.12
N ALA A 916 21.43 -25.77 46.18
CA ALA A 916 22.42 -26.15 45.16
C ALA A 916 22.72 -27.67 45.10
N GLY A 917 21.93 -28.52 45.77
CA GLY A 917 22.14 -29.96 45.87
C GLY A 917 23.24 -30.37 46.86
N GLY A 918 23.81 -29.42 47.60
CA GLY A 918 24.95 -29.60 48.49
C GLY A 918 26.30 -29.55 47.75
N PHE A 919 27.35 -29.77 48.54
CA PHE A 919 28.74 -29.81 48.09
C PHE A 919 29.05 -30.97 47.12
N THR A 920 30.06 -30.79 46.26
CA THR A 920 30.73 -31.92 45.58
C THR A 920 31.69 -32.64 46.53
N ALA A 921 32.27 -33.76 46.10
CA ALA A 921 33.31 -34.45 46.87
C ALA A 921 34.64 -33.66 46.97
N LYS A 922 34.91 -32.75 46.02
CA LYS A 922 36.15 -31.95 45.96
C LYS A 922 36.06 -30.67 46.80
N ALA A 923 34.86 -30.23 47.13
CA ALA A 923 34.56 -28.99 47.84
C ALA A 923 35.24 -28.83 49.21
N TYR A 924 35.62 -27.60 49.54
CA TYR A 924 36.21 -27.23 50.83
C TYR A 924 35.19 -26.53 51.75
N SER A 925 34.37 -27.32 52.44
CA SER A 925 33.28 -26.86 53.34
C SER A 925 33.73 -25.84 54.39
N LYS A 926 34.96 -25.96 54.89
CA LYS A 926 35.57 -25.07 55.89
C LYS A 926 35.88 -23.65 55.40
N ARG A 927 35.73 -23.38 54.09
CA ARG A 927 36.06 -22.07 53.52
C ARG A 927 35.13 -21.69 52.38
N VAL A 928 33.85 -21.57 52.67
CA VAL A 928 32.91 -20.90 51.75
C VAL A 928 33.17 -19.39 51.80
N LEU A 929 33.28 -18.78 50.63
CA LEU A 929 33.44 -17.34 50.46
C LEU A 929 32.09 -16.72 50.10
N VAL A 930 31.65 -15.70 50.84
CA VAL A 930 30.55 -14.82 50.40
C VAL A 930 31.13 -13.48 49.99
N VAL A 931 30.80 -13.02 48.79
CA VAL A 931 31.20 -11.71 48.26
C VAL A 931 29.97 -10.81 48.16
N ARG A 932 30.08 -9.59 48.70
CA ARG A 932 29.00 -8.60 48.79
C ARG A 932 29.46 -7.24 48.26
N GLY A 933 28.53 -6.44 47.73
CA GLY A 933 28.78 -5.08 47.25
C GLY A 933 29.19 -5.00 45.78
N SER A 934 29.79 -3.87 45.40
CA SER A 934 30.23 -3.61 44.01
C SER A 934 31.56 -4.31 43.71
N PHE A 935 31.79 -4.68 42.45
CA PHE A 935 33.07 -5.25 41.97
C PHE A 935 34.28 -4.33 42.23
N GLU A 936 34.07 -3.02 42.37
CA GLU A 936 35.13 -2.05 42.72
C GLU A 936 35.54 -2.08 44.20
N LYS A 937 34.62 -2.49 45.09
CA LYS A 937 34.84 -2.59 46.54
C LYS A 937 34.11 -3.82 47.12
N PRO A 938 34.55 -5.05 46.79
CA PRO A 938 33.89 -6.26 47.23
C PRO A 938 34.24 -6.58 48.70
N GLU A 939 33.24 -6.58 49.57
CA GLU A 939 33.36 -7.15 50.91
C GLU A 939 33.42 -8.69 50.82
N ARG A 940 34.24 -9.31 51.67
CA ARG A 940 34.55 -10.74 51.61
C ARG A 940 34.41 -11.38 52.97
N PHE A 941 33.39 -12.23 53.13
CA PHE A 941 33.14 -12.99 54.34
C PHE A 941 33.56 -14.45 54.12
N ILE A 942 34.25 -15.04 55.09
CA ILE A 942 34.59 -16.46 55.09
C ILE A 942 33.69 -17.15 56.11
N VAL A 943 33.01 -18.22 55.66
CA VAL A 943 32.11 -19.03 56.48
C VAL A 943 32.64 -20.46 56.52
N ASP A 944 32.99 -20.94 57.71
CA ASP A 944 33.25 -22.36 57.95
C ASP A 944 31.91 -23.07 58.13
N MET A 945 31.59 -23.99 57.22
CA MET A 945 30.30 -24.68 57.22
C MET A 945 30.27 -25.89 58.15
N ASP A 946 31.42 -26.41 58.59
CA ASP A 946 31.48 -27.50 59.57
C ASP A 946 31.06 -26.97 60.95
N ASP A 947 31.49 -25.76 61.33
CA ASP A 947 31.07 -25.09 62.57
C ASP A 947 29.62 -24.57 62.52
N VAL A 948 29.10 -24.20 61.34
CA VAL A 948 27.66 -23.86 61.17
C VAL A 948 26.78 -25.12 61.25
N LEU A 949 27.19 -26.24 60.64
CA LEU A 949 26.44 -27.50 60.69
C LEU A 949 26.49 -28.17 62.06
N THR A 950 27.56 -27.98 62.83
CA THR A 950 27.68 -28.43 64.23
C THR A 950 27.14 -27.43 65.26
N ALA A 951 26.44 -26.38 64.81
CA ALA A 951 25.80 -25.34 65.63
C ALA A 951 26.74 -24.56 66.57
N ARG A 952 28.05 -24.55 66.27
CA ARG A 952 29.06 -23.74 66.98
C ARG A 952 29.08 -22.28 66.52
N ALA A 953 28.74 -22.05 65.25
CA ALA A 953 28.57 -20.73 64.66
C ALA A 953 27.11 -20.47 64.25
N LYS A 954 26.66 -19.21 64.38
CA LYS A 954 25.35 -18.79 63.82
C LYS A 954 25.46 -18.72 62.29
N GLY A 955 24.46 -19.27 61.60
CA GLY A 955 24.44 -19.29 60.13
C GLY A 955 24.43 -17.88 59.51
N PHE A 956 25.36 -17.63 58.59
CA PHE A 956 25.47 -16.37 57.85
C PHE A 956 24.24 -16.15 56.95
N ARG A 957 23.66 -14.93 56.99
CA ARG A 957 22.48 -14.53 56.21
C ARG A 957 22.89 -13.85 54.90
N LEU A 958 22.18 -14.18 53.83
CA LEU A 958 22.43 -13.64 52.50
C LEU A 958 21.51 -12.44 52.19
N GLU A 959 22.04 -11.53 51.39
CA GLU A 959 21.38 -10.33 50.86
C GLU A 959 21.25 -10.40 49.32
N PRO A 960 20.36 -9.63 48.69
CA PRO A 960 20.18 -9.66 47.25
C PRO A 960 21.48 -9.34 46.52
N LYS A 961 21.84 -10.19 45.54
CA LYS A 961 23.05 -10.15 44.71
C LYS A 961 24.35 -10.59 45.42
N ASP A 962 24.29 -11.15 46.63
CA ASP A 962 25.43 -11.87 47.22
C ASP A 962 25.90 -13.01 46.30
N ILE A 963 27.22 -13.19 46.21
CA ILE A 963 27.86 -14.31 45.52
C ILE A 963 28.44 -15.28 46.54
N VAL A 964 27.88 -16.48 46.62
CA VAL A 964 28.38 -17.61 47.42
C VAL A 964 29.29 -18.47 46.54
N TYR A 965 30.58 -18.47 46.83
CA TYR A 965 31.60 -19.23 46.10
C TYR A 965 32.22 -20.31 46.98
N VAL A 966 32.22 -21.55 46.48
CA VAL A 966 32.83 -22.72 47.13
C VAL A 966 34.10 -23.11 46.38
N ALA A 967 35.25 -23.08 47.06
CA ALA A 967 36.52 -23.52 46.50
C ALA A 967 36.72 -25.05 46.62
N ASP A 968 37.65 -25.60 45.84
CA ASP A 968 38.13 -26.97 45.97
C ASP A 968 39.09 -27.14 47.17
N LYS A 969 39.22 -28.36 47.69
CA LYS A 969 40.26 -28.68 48.69
C LYS A 969 41.63 -28.57 48.02
N PRO A 970 42.64 -27.94 48.65
CA PRO A 970 43.97 -27.76 48.05
C PRO A 970 44.73 -29.07 47.72
N TRP A 971 44.24 -30.23 48.18
CA TRP A 971 44.76 -31.56 47.83
C TRP A 971 43.83 -32.40 46.93
N ALA A 972 42.63 -31.93 46.56
CA ALA A 972 41.67 -32.69 45.75
C ALA A 972 42.27 -33.18 44.42
N ARG A 973 43.15 -32.36 43.82
CA ARG A 973 43.86 -32.67 42.58
C ARG A 973 44.89 -33.80 42.73
N ALA A 974 45.46 -33.98 43.92
CA ALA A 974 46.36 -35.10 44.23
C ALA A 974 45.58 -36.39 44.49
N GLU A 975 44.44 -36.29 45.18
CA GLU A 975 43.50 -37.40 45.44
C GLU A 975 42.90 -37.95 44.12
N GLU A 976 42.56 -37.07 43.18
CA GLU A 976 42.13 -37.42 41.83
C GLU A 976 43.22 -38.11 41.01
N LEU A 977 44.45 -37.57 41.01
CA LEU A 977 45.59 -38.20 40.34
C LEU A 977 45.94 -39.58 40.94
N LEU A 978 45.81 -39.74 42.26
CA LEU A 978 46.00 -41.02 42.94
C LEU A 978 44.94 -42.04 42.52
N HIS A 979 43.67 -41.66 42.45
CA HIS A 979 42.59 -42.54 41.97
C HIS A 979 42.79 -42.95 40.50
N ILE A 980 43.21 -42.02 39.64
CA ILE A 980 43.53 -42.32 38.23
C ILE A 980 44.71 -43.29 38.15
N ALA A 981 45.77 -43.08 38.93
CA ALA A 981 46.93 -43.96 38.96
C ALA A 981 46.58 -45.37 39.48
N ILE A 982 45.77 -45.49 40.53
CA ILE A 982 45.29 -46.77 41.06
C ILE A 982 44.41 -47.50 40.02
N ASN A 983 43.48 -46.82 39.37
CA ASN A 983 42.62 -47.44 38.35
C ASN A 983 43.43 -47.85 37.11
N ALA A 984 44.39 -47.05 36.66
CA ALA A 984 45.30 -47.41 35.57
C ALA A 984 46.20 -48.60 35.93
N PHE A 985 46.71 -48.65 37.18
CA PHE A 985 47.46 -49.79 37.68
C PHE A 985 46.61 -51.07 37.74
N LEU A 986 45.36 -50.99 38.24
CA LEU A 986 44.44 -52.12 38.30
C LEU A 986 44.05 -52.61 36.90
N GLN A 987 43.73 -51.70 35.97
CA GLN A 987 43.48 -52.08 34.56
C GLN A 987 44.72 -52.66 33.89
N GLY A 988 45.92 -52.13 34.18
CA GLY A 988 47.19 -52.69 33.71
C GLY A 988 47.44 -54.10 34.24
N ALA A 989 47.26 -54.32 35.55
CA ALA A 989 47.42 -55.62 36.20
C ALA A 989 46.39 -56.64 35.68
N VAL A 990 45.10 -56.27 35.61
CA VAL A 990 44.04 -57.15 35.10
C VAL A 990 44.22 -57.46 33.61
N SER A 991 44.58 -56.49 32.77
CA SER A 991 44.81 -56.71 31.33
C SER A 991 46.15 -57.38 30.99
N SER A 992 47.09 -57.40 31.93
CA SER A 992 48.29 -58.24 31.88
C SER A 992 47.96 -59.68 32.26
N TRP A 993 47.25 -59.87 33.37
CA TRP A 993 46.87 -61.18 33.90
C TRP A 993 45.90 -61.94 32.97
N THR A 994 44.86 -61.29 32.44
CA THR A 994 43.93 -61.95 31.48
C THR A 994 44.62 -62.30 30.16
N ARG A 995 45.54 -61.45 29.69
CA ARG A 995 46.33 -61.70 28.46
C ARG A 995 47.32 -62.85 28.60
N ALA A 996 47.80 -63.12 29.82
CA ALA A 996 48.66 -64.27 30.11
C ALA A 996 47.86 -65.59 30.17
N ASN A 997 46.62 -65.56 30.67
CA ASN A 997 45.89 -66.76 31.10
C ASN A 997 44.66 -67.14 30.27
N ILE A 998 44.20 -66.33 29.31
CA ILE A 998 42.94 -66.59 28.58
C ILE A 998 43.14 -66.49 27.05
N GLY A 999 42.93 -67.61 26.35
CA GLY A 999 43.01 -67.71 24.88
C GLY A 999 41.76 -67.20 24.14
N PRO A 1000 41.87 -66.92 22.83
CA PRO A 1000 40.86 -66.16 22.09
C PRO A 1000 39.68 -67.01 21.59
N TYR A 1001 38.57 -67.01 22.33
CA TYR A 1001 37.25 -67.45 21.85
C TYR A 1001 36.15 -66.46 22.24
N ILE A 1002 34.99 -66.58 21.59
CA ILE A 1002 33.78 -65.73 21.74
C ILE A 1002 33.94 -64.33 21.10
N GLN A 1003 34.00 -64.29 19.76
CA GLN A 1003 33.46 -63.17 19.00
C GLN A 1003 31.99 -63.47 18.66
N GLN A 1004 31.04 -62.87 19.40
CA GLN A 1004 29.66 -62.48 19.00
C GLN A 1004 28.75 -62.34 20.25
N PRO A 1005 28.29 -61.12 20.58
CA PRO A 1005 27.09 -60.91 21.39
C PRO A 1005 25.84 -61.10 20.53
N LEU A 1006 24.80 -61.76 21.06
CA LEU A 1006 23.52 -61.93 20.38
C LEU A 1006 22.55 -60.75 20.64
N LEU A 1007 21.51 -60.70 19.79
CA LEU A 1007 20.22 -59.98 19.90
C LEU A 1007 20.15 -58.52 19.41
N PRO A 1008 18.95 -58.04 18.99
CA PRO A 1008 18.79 -56.90 18.10
C PRO A 1008 17.91 -55.75 18.65
N GLN A 1009 17.66 -54.77 17.77
CA GLN A 1009 16.82 -53.57 17.92
C GLN A 1009 15.53 -53.73 18.78
N ILE A 1010 15.32 -52.79 19.71
CA ILE A 1010 13.99 -52.28 20.09
C ILE A 1010 14.09 -50.76 20.32
N ARG A 1011 13.27 -50.00 19.57
CA ARG A 1011 12.89 -48.57 19.70
C ARG A 1011 13.98 -47.57 20.15
#